data_AF-A0A3A6DVL2-F1
#
_entry.id   AF-A0A3A6DVL2-F1
#
_cell.length_a   1.000
_cell.length_b   1.000
_cell.length_c   1.000
_cell.angle_alpha   90.00
_cell.angle_beta   90.00
_cell.angle_gamma   90.00
#
_symmetry.space_group_name_H-M   'P 1'
#
loop_
_entity.id
_entity.type
_entity.pdbx_description
1 polymer ?
#
loop_
_entity_poly.entity_id
_entity_poly.type
_entity_poly.pdbx_seq_one_letter_code
_entity_poly.pdbx_strand_id
1 'polypeptide(L)'
;MNKISRRNFIRASALSALGAAAAGALSGCSNSASSAVASSAAGSAAASEAPAAAASTITWDDIFATSYCQSNRGSNPDAKAPETPEEYIEQKGNGDIMGSMMVGMVDPLNIPEEQFMNNKPAWLGDEPQLADKVEYTKDCEVLVIGAGQAGTAAALRCAEEGLDTICCEVQTWEEYDNYACDLTTYNSKFFLDKGAEKYDPMDIFTEYMVKALGHANQKIVKDYATRSGEALDWMLAELDPDYVAKYAHAVNYKGNKHFQNPCSHSYYYVGMTQWRDTGTETNTNNNMWPYTVRLLQQKAVEKGCEYIYGAQGLTLVHDNGKVTGAIFTDIDGKYFQVNADAVIVAAGDFGGNPDMRLDLCDTLRNLAWSYGKDRTDVNNVSSMGRDGSGIRMMMWAGATMEAGPRAGQAAGINSRPSFPFGGIWPIFGNDGKRFFNETITRHGSVGYLDMMPEGQKMVCVTDSNWDAYCEYQAYDHQAMDRSNEYMLEKVRKDMANYKTGPDGFSVQAFARYGNDPTTLYAADTLEELADIMGYEGDAKQGFLDEVKHWNEMCDAGYDSDWGADASMMHFKIQDPPFFAASAVTGGNPSGGLCQHAAVCTDGEYRVLTGAKAPIPGLYAVGNCCGQRYGVQYHTPTAGNSCGSAFVTGYLAAEYVKNDLDNGIGGENSAEERTTNGKYYAGTYTSSKNSSYSTVTVTMTFSEDAITDCKITSSGNEDLMKDDLRSSMAAAVVESQGDTSVDAITSSTLSFSVKAVQEAVADCIAQAKA
;
A
#
# COMPACT_ATOMS: atom_id res chain seq x y z
N MET A 1 37.67 -13.11 -7.10
CA MET A 1 37.01 -13.09 -8.42
C MET A 1 36.09 -11.87 -8.43
N ASN A 2 36.36 -10.89 -9.30
CA ASN A 2 35.63 -9.63 -9.32
C ASN A 2 34.18 -9.88 -9.74
N LYS A 3 33.23 -9.69 -8.80
CA LYS A 3 31.79 -9.70 -9.09
C LYS A 3 31.48 -8.52 -10.03
N ILE A 4 30.90 -8.82 -11.19
CA ILE A 4 30.37 -7.79 -12.08
C ILE A 4 29.08 -7.27 -11.42
N SER A 5 29.17 -6.11 -10.79
CA SER A 5 28.01 -5.38 -10.26
C SER A 5 27.23 -4.74 -11.42
N ARG A 6 25.91 -4.53 -11.23
CA ARG A 6 25.04 -3.72 -12.12
C ARG A 6 25.67 -2.38 -12.54
N ARG A 7 26.63 -1.85 -11.76
CA ARG A 7 27.53 -0.72 -12.10
C ARG A 7 28.10 -0.77 -13.52
N ASN A 8 28.48 -1.95 -14.01
CA ASN A 8 29.13 -2.10 -15.32
C ASN A 8 28.12 -2.23 -16.48
N PHE A 9 26.88 -2.61 -16.19
CA PHE A 9 25.84 -2.76 -17.21
C PHE A 9 25.21 -1.41 -17.58
N ILE A 10 24.97 -0.54 -16.59
CA ILE A 10 24.36 0.79 -16.81
C ILE A 10 25.34 1.73 -17.56
N ARG A 11 26.64 1.69 -17.25
CA ARG A 11 27.64 2.46 -18.00
C ARG A 11 27.78 2.04 -19.46
N ALA A 12 27.47 0.79 -19.81
CA ALA A 12 27.53 0.30 -21.17
C ALA A 12 26.26 0.63 -21.98
N SER A 13 25.12 0.83 -21.32
CA SER A 13 23.82 1.10 -21.98
C SER A 13 23.56 2.60 -22.23
N ALA A 14 24.21 3.50 -21.48
CA ALA A 14 24.18 4.95 -21.74
C ALA A 14 24.82 5.37 -23.08
N LEU A 15 25.60 4.49 -23.72
CA LEU A 15 26.27 4.74 -25.00
C LEU A 15 25.53 4.17 -26.23
N SER A 16 24.37 3.51 -26.05
CA SER A 16 23.63 2.85 -27.14
C SER A 16 22.17 3.28 -27.27
N ALA A 17 21.74 4.34 -26.59
CA ALA A 17 20.41 4.92 -26.75
C ALA A 17 20.29 5.73 -28.06
N LEU A 18 20.27 5.03 -29.20
CA LEU A 18 19.76 5.51 -30.49
C LEU A 18 19.28 4.30 -31.30
N GLY A 19 18.00 3.94 -31.11
CA GLY A 19 17.19 3.18 -32.06
C GLY A 19 17.12 1.65 -31.86
N ALA A 20 15.96 1.16 -31.40
CA ALA A 20 15.17 0.11 -32.06
C ALA A 20 13.95 -0.28 -31.19
N ALA A 21 12.77 -0.16 -31.79
CA ALA A 21 11.54 -0.76 -31.31
C ALA A 21 11.56 -2.30 -31.47
N ALA A 22 10.80 -2.98 -30.60
CA ALA A 22 10.34 -4.36 -30.67
C ALA A 22 11.38 -5.50 -30.57
N ALA A 23 11.17 -6.40 -29.60
CA ALA A 23 11.36 -7.84 -29.78
C ALA A 23 10.61 -8.63 -28.69
N GLY A 24 9.40 -9.08 -29.02
CA GLY A 24 8.85 -10.29 -28.43
C GLY A 24 9.52 -11.53 -29.05
N ALA A 25 9.68 -12.56 -28.22
CA ALA A 25 9.79 -14.00 -28.48
C ALA A 25 10.82 -14.54 -29.49
N LEU A 26 11.55 -15.58 -29.08
CA LEU A 26 11.91 -16.79 -29.86
C LEU A 26 12.38 -17.86 -28.84
N SER A 27 11.47 -18.67 -28.30
CA SER A 27 11.09 -20.01 -28.80
C SER A 27 12.23 -21.04 -28.76
N GLY A 28 12.10 -22.01 -27.87
CA GLY A 28 12.67 -23.34 -28.07
C GLY A 28 11.89 -24.10 -29.14
N CYS A 29 12.60 -24.82 -30.01
CA CYS A 29 12.32 -26.20 -30.45
C CYS A 29 13.22 -26.59 -31.63
N SER A 30 14.10 -27.58 -31.43
CA SER A 30 14.31 -28.63 -32.43
C SER A 30 14.86 -29.89 -31.74
N ASN A 31 14.16 -31.00 -31.97
CA ASN A 31 14.55 -32.36 -31.59
C ASN A 31 15.52 -32.93 -32.63
N SER A 32 16.61 -33.57 -32.20
CA SER A 32 17.20 -34.74 -32.87
C SER A 32 18.04 -35.54 -31.87
N ALA A 33 17.73 -36.82 -31.75
CA ALA A 33 18.38 -37.78 -30.87
C ALA A 33 19.85 -38.04 -31.20
N SER A 34 20.68 -38.28 -30.18
CA SER A 34 21.48 -39.51 -30.09
C SER A 34 22.10 -39.68 -28.70
N SER A 35 22.06 -40.93 -28.25
CA SER A 35 22.58 -41.47 -26.99
C SER A 35 24.10 -41.38 -26.86
N ALA A 36 24.59 -41.02 -25.67
CA ALA A 36 25.83 -41.58 -25.12
C ALA A 36 25.83 -41.52 -23.59
N VAL A 37 25.75 -42.70 -22.99
CA VAL A 37 26.01 -42.98 -21.58
C VAL A 37 27.50 -42.73 -21.30
N ALA A 38 27.83 -41.99 -20.25
CA ALA A 38 29.13 -42.08 -19.61
C ALA A 38 29.00 -41.90 -18.09
N SER A 39 29.38 -42.96 -17.39
CA SER A 39 29.35 -43.16 -15.95
C SER A 39 30.48 -42.44 -15.21
N SER A 40 30.17 -42.04 -13.97
CA SER A 40 31.00 -42.09 -12.76
C SER A 40 32.43 -41.54 -12.77
N ALA A 41 32.69 -40.57 -11.89
CA ALA A 41 33.80 -40.67 -10.95
C ALA A 41 33.53 -39.79 -9.72
N ALA A 42 33.30 -40.46 -8.59
CA ALA A 42 33.38 -39.86 -7.26
C ALA A 42 34.83 -39.43 -6.99
N GLY A 43 35.01 -38.19 -6.55
CA GLY A 43 36.28 -37.68 -6.03
C GLY A 43 36.03 -37.02 -4.69
N SER A 44 36.32 -37.75 -3.60
CA SER A 44 36.38 -37.21 -2.25
C SER A 44 37.50 -36.17 -2.17
N ALA A 45 37.18 -34.94 -1.78
CA ALA A 45 38.16 -33.97 -1.31
C ALA A 45 37.93 -33.73 0.17
N ALA A 46 38.99 -33.98 0.94
CA ALA A 46 39.03 -33.95 2.39
C ALA A 46 38.63 -32.58 2.96
N ALA A 47 37.89 -32.62 4.05
CA ALA A 47 37.57 -31.48 4.90
C ALA A 47 38.86 -30.83 5.40
N SER A 48 39.08 -29.58 5.01
CA SER A 48 39.84 -28.64 5.83
C SER A 48 38.85 -27.93 6.74
N GLU A 49 38.83 -28.25 8.03
CA GLU A 49 38.19 -27.44 9.05
C GLU A 49 38.90 -26.08 9.09
N ALA A 50 38.39 -25.13 8.31
CA ALA A 50 38.55 -23.73 8.61
C ALA A 50 37.60 -23.41 9.78
N PRO A 51 38.03 -22.61 10.78
CA PRO A 51 37.11 -22.18 11.82
C PRO A 51 35.92 -21.49 11.15
N ALA A 52 34.70 -21.87 11.55
CA ALA A 52 33.49 -21.20 11.12
C ALA A 52 33.70 -19.69 11.27
N ALA A 53 33.79 -18.98 10.15
CA ALA A 53 33.77 -17.54 10.18
C ALA A 53 32.49 -17.15 10.91
N ALA A 54 32.61 -16.44 12.03
CA ALA A 54 31.46 -15.87 12.71
C ALA A 54 30.63 -15.16 11.64
N ALA A 55 29.37 -15.56 11.49
CA ALA A 55 28.48 -14.99 10.52
C ALA A 55 28.49 -13.47 10.77
N SER A 56 29.03 -12.69 9.82
CA SER A 56 29.18 -11.26 10.01
C SER A 56 27.80 -10.65 10.20
N THR A 57 27.58 -9.96 11.32
CA THR A 57 26.36 -9.18 11.54
C THR A 57 26.23 -8.16 10.43
N ILE A 58 25.08 -8.14 9.73
CA ILE A 58 24.78 -7.10 8.74
C ILE A 58 24.74 -5.75 9.45
N THR A 59 25.63 -4.86 9.06
CA THR A 59 25.73 -3.51 9.65
C THR A 59 24.92 -2.50 8.84
N TRP A 60 24.71 -1.31 9.41
CA TRP A 60 24.15 -0.21 8.63
C TRP A 60 25.04 0.18 7.43
N ASP A 61 26.36 0.04 7.51
CA ASP A 61 27.25 0.34 6.37
C ASP A 61 27.00 -0.62 5.20
N ASP A 62 26.72 -1.90 5.47
CA ASP A 62 26.36 -2.89 4.45
C ASP A 62 25.01 -2.57 3.81
N ILE A 63 24.03 -2.20 4.65
CA ILE A 63 22.74 -1.65 4.23
C ILE A 63 22.93 -0.44 3.33
N PHE A 64 23.67 0.56 3.77
CA PHE A 64 23.86 1.82 3.06
C PHE A 64 24.61 1.61 1.73
N ALA A 65 25.55 0.68 1.69
CA ALA A 65 26.27 0.32 0.47
C ALA A 65 25.36 -0.23 -0.63
N THR A 66 24.22 -0.84 -0.27
CA THR A 66 23.20 -1.31 -1.21
C THR A 66 22.02 -0.36 -1.35
N SER A 67 21.72 0.43 -0.30
CA SER A 67 20.53 1.29 -0.19
C SER A 67 20.72 2.72 -0.69
N TYR A 68 21.72 2.95 -1.53
CA TYR A 68 21.85 4.23 -2.20
C TYR A 68 20.89 4.26 -3.38
N CYS A 69 19.72 4.90 -3.21
CA CYS A 69 18.94 5.34 -4.35
C CYS A 69 19.77 6.37 -5.11
N GLN A 70 20.68 5.95 -6.00
CA GLN A 70 21.42 6.88 -6.87
C GLN A 70 20.53 7.47 -7.95
N SER A 71 19.39 6.83 -8.24
CA SER A 71 18.40 7.36 -9.15
C SER A 71 17.87 8.68 -8.62
N ASN A 72 17.86 9.68 -9.51
CA ASN A 72 17.27 10.99 -9.27
C ASN A 72 17.93 11.76 -8.10
N ARG A 73 19.23 11.54 -7.85
CA ARG A 73 20.00 12.22 -6.80
C ARG A 73 21.15 13.08 -7.34
N GLY A 74 20.87 13.90 -8.33
CA GLY A 74 21.88 14.62 -9.11
C GLY A 74 22.64 13.70 -10.06
N SER A 75 22.03 12.57 -10.43
CA SER A 75 22.68 11.57 -11.31
C SER A 75 22.79 12.05 -12.74
N ASN A 76 21.84 12.87 -13.18
CA ASN A 76 21.84 13.52 -14.47
C ASN A 76 22.14 15.03 -14.31
N PRO A 77 23.35 15.50 -14.69
CA PRO A 77 23.72 16.92 -14.56
C PRO A 77 22.93 17.85 -15.49
N ASP A 78 22.27 17.29 -16.52
CA ASP A 78 21.46 18.05 -17.48
C ASP A 78 19.97 18.06 -17.11
N ALA A 79 19.58 17.40 -16.00
CA ALA A 79 18.19 17.36 -15.56
C ALA A 79 17.70 18.76 -15.18
N LYS A 80 16.45 19.04 -15.55
CA LYS A 80 15.74 20.27 -15.18
C LYS A 80 14.32 19.93 -14.81
N ALA A 81 13.87 20.49 -13.69
CA ALA A 81 12.46 20.41 -13.34
C ALA A 81 11.63 21.14 -14.42
N PRO A 82 10.52 20.56 -14.87
CA PRO A 82 9.59 21.25 -15.77
C PRO A 82 8.93 22.42 -15.02
N GLU A 83 8.84 23.58 -15.66
CA GLU A 83 8.13 24.74 -15.12
C GLU A 83 6.68 24.76 -15.59
N THR A 84 6.39 24.17 -16.76
CA THR A 84 5.05 24.09 -17.35
C THR A 84 4.57 22.66 -17.59
N PRO A 85 3.25 22.43 -17.69
CA PRO A 85 2.71 21.12 -18.09
C PRO A 85 3.23 20.67 -19.46
N GLU A 86 3.38 21.59 -20.42
CA GLU A 86 3.85 21.31 -21.78
C GLU A 86 5.31 20.84 -21.78
N GLU A 87 6.19 21.50 -21.02
CA GLU A 87 7.57 21.04 -20.84
C GLU A 87 7.64 19.67 -20.17
N TYR A 88 6.79 19.40 -19.18
CA TYR A 88 6.72 18.09 -18.54
C TYR A 88 6.33 17.00 -19.54
N ILE A 89 5.32 17.25 -20.37
CA ILE A 89 4.86 16.32 -21.41
C ILE A 89 5.99 16.06 -22.42
N GLU A 90 6.69 17.10 -22.86
CA GLU A 90 7.84 16.97 -23.77
C GLU A 90 8.96 16.12 -23.16
N GLN A 91 9.32 16.39 -21.89
CA GLN A 91 10.35 15.63 -21.17
C GLN A 91 9.97 14.15 -20.97
N LYS A 92 8.68 13.86 -20.73
CA LYS A 92 8.19 12.48 -20.58
C LYS A 92 8.09 11.71 -21.89
N GLY A 93 8.08 12.40 -23.03
CA GLY A 93 7.94 11.77 -24.34
C GLY A 93 6.65 10.95 -24.46
N ASN A 94 6.76 9.67 -24.82
CA ASN A 94 5.61 8.78 -25.05
C ASN A 94 4.87 8.33 -23.76
N GLY A 95 5.23 8.88 -22.60
CA GLY A 95 4.55 8.57 -21.33
C GLY A 95 5.01 7.27 -20.67
N ASP A 96 6.23 6.83 -20.97
CA ASP A 96 6.84 5.69 -20.29
C ASP A 96 7.15 6.05 -18.83
N ILE A 97 6.57 5.28 -17.91
CA ILE A 97 6.72 5.49 -16.46
C ILE A 97 7.77 4.57 -15.84
N MET A 98 8.45 3.72 -16.63
CA MET A 98 9.45 2.76 -16.13
C MET A 98 10.54 3.45 -15.29
N GLY A 99 10.94 4.67 -15.65
CA GLY A 99 11.89 5.46 -14.86
C GLY A 99 11.43 5.68 -13.41
N SER A 100 10.17 6.07 -13.21
CA SER A 100 9.56 6.31 -11.89
C SER A 100 9.44 5.03 -11.03
N MET A 101 9.19 3.90 -11.68
CA MET A 101 8.98 2.59 -11.05
C MET A 101 10.27 1.99 -10.47
N MET A 102 11.42 2.42 -11.00
CA MET A 102 12.73 1.92 -10.60
C MET A 102 13.39 2.76 -9.50
N VAL A 103 12.78 3.88 -9.11
CA VAL A 103 13.33 4.79 -8.09
C VAL A 103 13.26 4.11 -6.70
N GLY A 104 14.41 3.96 -6.05
CA GLY A 104 14.51 3.37 -4.71
C GLY A 104 14.63 1.84 -4.70
N MET A 105 14.89 1.19 -5.85
CA MET A 105 15.28 -0.22 -5.86
C MET A 105 16.72 -0.40 -5.40
N VAL A 106 16.98 -1.48 -4.66
CA VAL A 106 18.29 -1.76 -4.06
C VAL A 106 18.79 -3.16 -4.45
N ASP A 107 20.11 -3.32 -4.50
CA ASP A 107 20.72 -4.64 -4.69
C ASP A 107 20.62 -5.47 -3.40
N PRO A 108 20.59 -6.81 -3.48
CA PRO A 108 20.48 -7.65 -2.28
C PRO A 108 21.76 -7.60 -1.43
N LEU A 109 21.56 -7.70 -0.12
CA LEU A 109 22.61 -7.74 0.89
C LEU A 109 23.43 -9.03 0.86
N ASN A 110 22.94 -10.07 0.19
CA ASN A 110 23.53 -11.42 0.20
C ASN A 110 23.56 -12.01 1.62
N ILE A 111 22.48 -11.80 2.38
CA ILE A 111 22.29 -12.35 3.72
C ILE A 111 22.41 -13.89 3.66
N PRO A 112 23.24 -14.52 4.51
CA PRO A 112 23.31 -15.97 4.59
C PRO A 112 21.95 -16.59 4.96
N GLU A 113 21.65 -17.78 4.45
CA GLU A 113 20.34 -18.43 4.63
C GLU A 113 19.95 -18.57 6.10
N GLU A 114 20.92 -18.90 6.96
CA GLU A 114 20.76 -19.06 8.40
C GLU A 114 20.45 -17.73 9.14
N GLN A 115 20.53 -16.59 8.45
CA GLN A 115 20.27 -15.28 9.03
C GLN A 115 18.88 -14.69 8.70
N PHE A 116 18.12 -15.31 7.79
CA PHE A 116 16.73 -14.95 7.56
C PHE A 116 15.83 -15.46 8.68
N MET A 117 14.66 -14.83 8.90
CA MET A 117 13.66 -15.28 9.88
C MET A 117 14.12 -15.27 11.35
N ASN A 118 15.16 -14.51 11.68
CA ASN A 118 15.66 -14.35 13.05
C ASN A 118 14.76 -13.43 13.89
N ASN A 119 14.85 -13.53 15.23
CA ASN A 119 14.15 -12.63 16.16
C ASN A 119 14.42 -11.15 15.86
N LYS A 120 15.65 -10.83 15.46
CA LYS A 120 16.01 -9.57 14.80
C LYS A 120 16.26 -9.90 13.32
N PRO A 121 15.40 -9.44 12.39
CA PRO A 121 15.61 -9.71 10.97
C PRO A 121 16.91 -9.10 10.46
N ALA A 122 17.66 -9.84 9.65
CA ALA A 122 18.95 -9.37 9.14
C ALA A 122 18.85 -8.11 8.27
N TRP A 123 17.75 -7.92 7.53
CA TRP A 123 17.51 -6.71 6.74
C TRP A 123 17.34 -5.44 7.59
N LEU A 124 17.02 -5.59 8.89
CA LEU A 124 16.90 -4.46 9.80
C LEU A 124 18.28 -3.90 10.18
N GLY A 125 19.31 -4.76 10.27
CA GLY A 125 20.66 -4.36 10.67
C GLY A 125 20.73 -3.65 12.02
N ASP A 126 21.90 -3.10 12.35
CA ASP A 126 22.08 -2.24 13.52
C ASP A 126 21.66 -0.80 13.21
N GLU A 127 21.10 -0.11 14.22
CA GLU A 127 20.76 1.30 14.09
C GLU A 127 22.03 2.15 13.97
N PRO A 128 22.11 3.07 12.99
CA PRO A 128 23.31 3.84 12.77
C PRO A 128 23.52 4.91 13.84
N GLN A 129 24.73 4.94 14.41
CA GLN A 129 25.14 5.93 15.40
C GLN A 129 25.79 7.12 14.67
N LEU A 130 25.00 8.14 14.34
CA LEU A 130 25.43 9.24 13.45
C LEU A 130 25.48 10.62 14.12
N ALA A 131 25.10 10.74 15.40
CA ALA A 131 25.05 12.02 16.10
C ALA A 131 26.39 12.80 16.02
N ASP A 132 27.52 12.11 16.19
CA ASP A 132 28.86 12.72 16.13
C ASP A 132 29.30 13.15 14.72
N LYS A 133 28.58 12.73 13.67
CA LYS A 133 28.85 13.09 12.28
C LYS A 133 28.05 14.30 11.80
N VAL A 134 27.02 14.71 12.56
CA VAL A 134 26.13 15.82 12.19
C VAL A 134 26.93 17.11 12.07
N GLU A 135 26.89 17.73 10.90
CA GLU A 135 27.62 18.98 10.62
C GLU A 135 26.80 20.22 10.98
N TYR A 136 25.48 20.15 10.85
CA TYR A 136 24.55 21.23 11.21
C TYR A 136 23.16 20.69 11.56
N THR A 137 22.40 21.50 12.30
CA THR A 137 21.01 21.20 12.69
C THR A 137 20.03 22.21 12.11
N LYS A 138 18.80 21.76 11.94
CA LYS A 138 17.60 22.59 11.73
C LYS A 138 16.53 22.21 12.75
N ASP A 139 15.59 23.10 12.98
CA ASP A 139 14.49 22.92 13.91
C ASP A 139 13.16 23.22 13.19
N CYS A 140 12.12 22.49 13.53
CA CYS A 140 10.74 22.71 13.07
C CYS A 140 9.77 22.12 14.09
N GLU A 141 8.47 22.38 13.96
CA GLU A 141 7.44 21.68 14.75
C GLU A 141 7.17 20.30 14.16
N VAL A 142 7.08 20.21 12.82
CA VAL A 142 6.76 18.97 12.10
C VAL A 142 7.80 18.66 11.02
N LEU A 143 8.43 17.50 11.14
CA LEU A 143 9.29 16.93 10.10
C LEU A 143 8.50 15.89 9.30
N VAL A 144 8.43 16.06 7.98
CA VAL A 144 7.89 15.06 7.05
C VAL A 144 9.05 14.40 6.29
N ILE A 145 9.10 13.06 6.29
CA ILE A 145 10.14 12.29 5.58
C ILE A 145 9.56 11.58 4.36
N GLY A 146 9.94 12.04 3.17
CA GLY A 146 9.50 11.55 1.87
C GLY A 146 8.40 12.44 1.27
N ALA A 147 8.64 12.99 0.08
CA ALA A 147 7.73 13.89 -0.62
C ALA A 147 6.89 13.18 -1.68
N GLY A 148 6.51 11.93 -1.45
CA GLY A 148 5.47 11.25 -2.24
C GLY A 148 4.09 11.87 -2.00
N GLN A 149 3.05 11.35 -2.64
CA GLN A 149 1.67 11.88 -2.49
C GLN A 149 1.18 12.01 -1.03
N ALA A 150 1.55 11.06 -0.15
CA ALA A 150 1.20 11.13 1.27
C ALA A 150 1.96 12.23 2.01
N GLY A 151 3.27 12.30 1.82
CA GLY A 151 4.11 13.30 2.49
C GLY A 151 3.86 14.71 1.98
N THR A 152 3.63 14.90 0.67
CA THR A 152 3.22 16.20 0.11
C THR A 152 1.88 16.65 0.68
N ALA A 153 0.89 15.75 0.80
CA ALA A 153 -0.39 16.09 1.42
C ALA A 153 -0.23 16.49 2.89
N ALA A 154 0.58 15.74 3.65
CA ALA A 154 0.87 16.04 5.05
C ALA A 154 1.60 17.38 5.20
N ALA A 155 2.67 17.62 4.44
CA ALA A 155 3.46 18.84 4.50
C ALA A 155 2.64 20.08 4.13
N LEU A 156 1.84 20.00 3.06
CA LEU A 156 0.95 21.07 2.65
C LEU A 156 -0.11 21.37 3.71
N ARG A 157 -0.73 20.34 4.28
CA ARG A 157 -1.78 20.51 5.29
C ARG A 157 -1.23 21.02 6.62
N CYS A 158 -0.06 20.54 7.07
CA CYS A 158 0.61 21.08 8.25
C CYS A 158 0.94 22.58 8.09
N ALA A 159 1.49 22.97 6.93
CA ALA A 159 1.77 24.37 6.64
C ALA A 159 0.51 25.24 6.58
N GLU A 160 -0.59 24.72 6.04
CA GLU A 160 -1.89 25.40 6.03
C GLU A 160 -2.44 25.63 7.45
N GLU A 161 -2.24 24.67 8.35
CA GLU A 161 -2.59 24.78 9.77
C GLU A 161 -1.62 25.67 10.56
N GLY A 162 -0.62 26.25 9.89
CA GLY A 162 0.33 27.21 10.46
C GLY A 162 1.49 26.58 11.24
N LEU A 163 1.72 25.27 11.08
CA LEU A 163 2.83 24.57 11.74
C LEU A 163 4.14 24.80 10.98
N ASP A 164 5.21 25.10 11.71
CA ASP A 164 6.57 25.16 11.15
C ASP A 164 6.98 23.77 10.65
N THR A 165 7.03 23.61 9.33
CA THR A 165 7.11 22.29 8.69
C THR A 165 8.32 22.20 7.77
N ILE A 166 9.11 21.14 7.92
CA ILE A 166 10.19 20.78 6.99
C ILE A 166 9.87 19.43 6.35
N CYS A 167 9.89 19.35 5.02
CA CYS A 167 9.76 18.11 4.26
C CYS A 167 11.10 17.74 3.60
N CYS A 168 11.66 16.59 3.98
CA CYS A 168 12.90 16.06 3.40
C CYS A 168 12.61 14.98 2.34
N GLU A 169 13.22 15.09 1.16
CA GLU A 169 13.06 14.16 0.04
C GLU A 169 14.42 13.71 -0.50
N VAL A 170 14.55 12.40 -0.72
CA VAL A 170 15.81 11.81 -1.18
C VAL A 170 16.17 12.22 -2.60
N GLN A 171 15.19 12.39 -3.48
CA GLN A 171 15.38 12.85 -4.85
C GLN A 171 15.71 14.35 -4.92
N THR A 172 16.46 14.77 -5.94
CA THR A 172 16.64 16.19 -6.27
C THR A 172 15.36 16.76 -6.89
N TRP A 173 15.18 18.08 -6.81
CA TRP A 173 14.03 18.75 -7.43
C TRP A 173 14.01 18.56 -8.95
N GLU A 174 15.17 18.58 -9.59
CA GLU A 174 15.31 18.47 -11.04
C GLU A 174 14.88 17.09 -11.56
N GLU A 175 15.19 16.04 -10.80
CA GLU A 175 14.91 14.65 -11.20
C GLU A 175 13.69 14.06 -10.46
N TYR A 176 13.03 14.81 -9.56
CA TYR A 176 11.90 14.32 -8.78
C TYR A 176 10.81 13.72 -9.68
N ASP A 177 10.43 12.49 -9.34
CA ASP A 177 9.33 11.78 -9.95
C ASP A 177 8.62 10.93 -8.89
N ASN A 178 7.37 10.59 -9.16
CA ASN A 178 6.62 9.69 -8.29
C ASN A 178 5.78 8.70 -9.10
N TYR A 179 5.42 7.62 -8.43
CA TYR A 179 4.67 6.53 -9.02
C TYR A 179 3.25 6.53 -8.47
N ALA A 180 2.29 7.08 -9.23
CA ALA A 180 0.85 6.98 -9.04
C ALA A 180 0.12 7.62 -10.25
N CYS A 181 -1.13 7.24 -10.49
CA CYS A 181 -1.94 7.79 -11.60
C CYS A 181 -3.43 7.78 -11.26
N ASP A 182 -3.88 6.70 -10.62
CA ASP A 182 -5.28 6.48 -10.24
C ASP A 182 -5.45 6.74 -8.75
N LEU A 183 -6.30 7.70 -8.39
CA LEU A 183 -6.58 8.06 -7.01
C LEU A 183 -8.08 7.98 -6.75
N THR A 184 -8.51 7.13 -5.83
CA THR A 184 -9.94 7.04 -5.48
C THR A 184 -10.29 7.83 -4.24
N THR A 185 -11.43 8.51 -4.30
CA THR A 185 -12.10 9.13 -3.16
C THR A 185 -13.61 8.99 -3.28
N TYR A 186 -14.33 9.04 -2.17
CA TYR A 186 -15.78 8.87 -2.15
C TYR A 186 -16.49 10.19 -1.89
N ASN A 187 -17.59 10.43 -2.60
CA ASN A 187 -18.49 11.58 -2.38
C ASN A 187 -17.83 12.97 -2.48
N SER A 188 -16.71 13.11 -3.21
CA SER A 188 -16.15 14.43 -3.56
C SER A 188 -17.11 15.21 -4.47
N LYS A 189 -17.16 16.54 -4.31
CA LYS A 189 -17.92 17.43 -5.20
C LYS A 189 -17.48 17.28 -6.66
N PHE A 190 -16.21 16.96 -6.90
CA PHE A 190 -15.69 16.70 -8.24
C PHE A 190 -16.48 15.65 -9.03
N PHE A 191 -17.04 14.65 -8.33
CA PHE A 191 -17.92 13.64 -8.91
C PHE A 191 -19.39 14.03 -8.82
N LEU A 192 -19.84 14.51 -7.64
CA LEU A 192 -21.25 14.81 -7.38
C LEU A 192 -21.78 15.93 -8.28
N ASP A 193 -20.99 16.99 -8.51
CA ASP A 193 -21.38 18.11 -9.37
C ASP A 193 -21.49 17.71 -10.85
N LYS A 194 -20.85 16.60 -11.22
CA LYS A 194 -20.96 15.98 -12.56
C LYS A 194 -22.13 14.99 -12.65
N GLY A 195 -22.85 14.76 -11.55
CA GLY A 195 -24.03 13.90 -11.49
C GLY A 195 -23.77 12.45 -11.06
N ALA A 196 -22.61 12.15 -10.45
CA ALA A 196 -22.38 10.84 -9.84
C ALA A 196 -23.33 10.61 -8.65
N GLU A 197 -23.68 9.36 -8.39
CA GLU A 197 -24.47 8.97 -7.22
C GLU A 197 -23.68 9.22 -5.92
N LYS A 198 -24.40 9.70 -4.89
CA LYS A 198 -23.85 9.81 -3.54
C LYS A 198 -24.05 8.50 -2.80
N TYR A 199 -22.96 7.90 -2.32
CA TYR A 199 -22.98 6.66 -1.56
C TYR A 199 -23.07 6.91 -0.04
N ASP A 200 -23.62 5.95 0.71
CA ASP A 200 -23.45 5.92 2.16
C ASP A 200 -22.01 5.51 2.50
N PRO A 201 -21.22 6.35 3.20
CA PRO A 201 -19.88 5.98 3.65
C PRO A 201 -19.82 4.70 4.49
N MET A 202 -20.89 4.34 5.20
CA MET A 202 -20.93 3.11 6.01
C MET A 202 -21.06 1.84 5.16
N ASP A 203 -21.70 1.92 4.00
CA ASP A 203 -21.74 0.80 3.05
C ASP A 203 -20.35 0.57 2.43
N ILE A 204 -19.64 1.65 2.10
CA ILE A 204 -18.25 1.59 1.63
C ILE A 204 -17.34 1.00 2.71
N PHE A 205 -17.43 1.51 3.94
CA PHE A 205 -16.67 1.00 5.07
C PHE A 205 -16.93 -0.49 5.30
N THR A 206 -18.20 -0.90 5.33
CA THR A 206 -18.59 -2.29 5.57
C THR A 206 -18.07 -3.20 4.45
N GLU A 207 -18.24 -2.82 3.19
CA GLU A 207 -17.74 -3.59 2.05
C GLU A 207 -16.22 -3.73 2.09
N TYR A 208 -15.49 -2.64 2.39
CA TYR A 208 -14.04 -2.68 2.56
C TYR A 208 -13.65 -3.69 3.66
N MET A 209 -14.30 -3.62 4.82
CA MET A 209 -14.01 -4.51 5.95
C MET A 209 -14.33 -5.98 5.64
N VAL A 210 -15.41 -6.25 4.90
CA VAL A 210 -15.75 -7.59 4.41
C VAL A 210 -14.66 -8.10 3.47
N LYS A 211 -14.23 -7.30 2.50
CA LYS A 211 -13.16 -7.66 1.55
C LYS A 211 -11.81 -7.87 2.24
N ALA A 212 -11.52 -7.10 3.29
CA ALA A 212 -10.32 -7.26 4.12
C ALA A 212 -10.44 -8.41 5.13
N LEU A 213 -11.59 -9.10 5.22
CA LEU A 213 -11.87 -10.16 6.22
C LEU A 213 -11.62 -9.71 7.67
N GLY A 214 -11.86 -8.42 7.97
CA GLY A 214 -11.63 -7.86 9.30
C GLY A 214 -10.17 -7.53 9.66
N HIS A 215 -9.20 -7.74 8.76
CA HIS A 215 -7.78 -7.49 9.04
C HIS A 215 -7.39 -6.00 9.08
N ALA A 216 -8.07 -5.16 8.29
CA ALA A 216 -7.75 -3.75 8.22
C ALA A 216 -8.15 -3.01 9.52
N ASN A 217 -7.39 -1.97 9.87
CA ASN A 217 -7.72 -1.07 10.97
C ASN A 217 -9.01 -0.31 10.63
N GLN A 218 -10.06 -0.57 11.39
CA GLN A 218 -11.39 -0.04 11.13
C GLN A 218 -11.44 1.49 11.18
N LYS A 219 -10.67 2.13 12.05
CA LYS A 219 -10.67 3.60 12.14
C LYS A 219 -10.02 4.22 10.91
N ILE A 220 -8.92 3.65 10.42
CA ILE A 220 -8.27 4.11 9.18
C ILE A 220 -9.20 3.96 7.98
N VAL A 221 -9.86 2.81 7.85
CA VAL A 221 -10.82 2.55 6.75
C VAL A 221 -12.04 3.45 6.86
N LYS A 222 -12.55 3.69 8.08
CA LYS A 222 -13.68 4.60 8.32
C LYS A 222 -13.34 6.03 7.94
N ASP A 223 -12.17 6.52 8.34
CA ASP A 223 -11.70 7.85 7.98
C ASP A 223 -11.61 7.99 6.45
N TYR A 224 -11.04 7.00 5.77
CA TYR A 224 -10.98 7.00 4.32
C TYR A 224 -12.37 6.99 3.66
N ALA A 225 -13.28 6.12 4.11
CA ALA A 225 -14.63 6.04 3.57
C ALA A 225 -15.44 7.34 3.79
N THR A 226 -15.23 8.02 4.91
CA THR A 226 -16.02 9.20 5.31
C THR A 226 -15.41 10.54 4.91
N ARG A 227 -14.09 10.62 4.75
CA ARG A 227 -13.37 11.90 4.54
C ARG A 227 -12.55 11.98 3.26
N SER A 228 -12.43 10.91 2.48
CA SER A 228 -11.64 10.97 1.24
C SER A 228 -12.15 12.01 0.24
N GLY A 229 -13.47 12.19 0.11
CA GLY A 229 -14.03 13.18 -0.80
C GLY A 229 -13.69 14.62 -0.44
N GLU A 230 -13.65 14.93 0.86
CA GLU A 230 -13.20 16.23 1.40
C GLU A 230 -11.74 16.48 1.04
N ALA A 231 -10.87 15.47 1.19
CA ALA A 231 -9.46 15.59 0.85
C ALA A 231 -9.24 15.86 -0.65
N LEU A 232 -10.02 15.23 -1.55
CA LEU A 232 -9.97 15.55 -2.98
C LEU A 232 -10.46 16.98 -3.26
N ASP A 233 -11.58 17.39 -2.67
CA ASP A 233 -12.10 18.75 -2.83
C ASP A 233 -11.05 19.80 -2.40
N TRP A 234 -10.38 19.56 -1.27
CA TRP A 234 -9.28 20.38 -0.76
C TRP A 234 -8.12 20.46 -1.75
N MET A 235 -7.64 19.31 -2.24
CA MET A 235 -6.54 19.26 -3.20
C MET A 235 -6.84 20.07 -4.47
N LEU A 236 -8.05 19.90 -5.02
CA LEU A 236 -8.44 20.59 -6.25
C LEU A 236 -8.55 22.11 -6.05
N ALA A 237 -8.90 22.57 -4.85
CA ALA A 237 -8.97 23.99 -4.53
C ALA A 237 -7.59 24.67 -4.44
N GLU A 238 -6.52 23.91 -4.19
CA GLU A 238 -5.13 24.41 -4.17
C GLU A 238 -4.51 24.53 -5.58
N LEU A 239 -5.16 23.95 -6.59
CA LEU A 239 -4.67 23.90 -7.97
C LEU A 239 -5.38 24.93 -8.85
N ASP A 240 -4.72 25.32 -9.94
CA ASP A 240 -5.32 26.16 -10.96
C ASP A 240 -6.56 25.46 -11.58
N PRO A 241 -7.74 26.10 -11.61
CA PRO A 241 -8.95 25.48 -12.14
C PRO A 241 -8.87 25.08 -13.61
N ASP A 242 -8.13 25.81 -14.44
CA ASP A 242 -7.94 25.47 -15.86
C ASP A 242 -7.01 24.25 -16.00
N TYR A 243 -5.98 24.14 -15.14
CA TYR A 243 -5.16 22.94 -15.04
C TYR A 243 -5.99 21.72 -14.63
N VAL A 244 -6.81 21.86 -13.58
CA VAL A 244 -7.72 20.79 -13.11
C VAL A 244 -8.69 20.38 -14.22
N ALA A 245 -9.33 21.33 -14.89
CA ALA A 245 -10.27 21.06 -15.97
C ALA A 245 -9.62 20.33 -17.16
N LYS A 246 -8.33 20.59 -17.42
CA LYS A 246 -7.57 19.98 -18.52
C LYS A 246 -7.09 18.56 -18.19
N TYR A 247 -6.60 18.33 -16.97
CA TYR A 247 -5.83 17.12 -16.65
C TYR A 247 -6.49 16.16 -15.65
N ALA A 248 -7.45 16.60 -14.84
CA ALA A 248 -8.14 15.75 -13.88
C ALA A 248 -9.42 15.15 -14.49
N HIS A 249 -9.50 13.82 -14.50
CA HIS A 249 -10.62 13.07 -15.08
C HIS A 249 -11.34 12.30 -13.99
N ALA A 250 -12.66 12.50 -13.88
CA ALA A 250 -13.52 11.68 -13.03
C ALA A 250 -13.87 10.41 -13.80
N VAL A 251 -13.23 9.29 -13.51
CA VAL A 251 -13.40 8.06 -14.31
C VAL A 251 -14.72 7.39 -14.00
N ASN A 252 -15.45 6.98 -15.04
CA ASN A 252 -16.73 6.28 -14.93
C ASN A 252 -17.76 6.98 -14.02
N TYR A 253 -17.70 8.31 -13.88
CA TYR A 253 -18.58 9.08 -12.97
C TYR A 253 -20.08 8.96 -13.27
N LYS A 254 -20.43 8.68 -14.53
CA LYS A 254 -21.81 8.43 -14.97
C LYS A 254 -22.30 7.01 -14.68
N GLY A 255 -21.43 6.17 -14.13
CA GLY A 255 -21.63 4.74 -14.03
C GLY A 255 -21.61 4.03 -15.39
N ASN A 256 -21.64 2.71 -15.31
CA ASN A 256 -21.83 1.82 -16.45
C ASN A 256 -23.33 1.48 -16.52
N LYS A 257 -23.97 1.84 -17.64
CA LYS A 257 -25.44 1.85 -17.78
C LYS A 257 -26.12 0.53 -17.41
N HIS A 258 -25.45 -0.59 -17.67
CA HIS A 258 -25.98 -1.92 -17.47
C HIS A 258 -25.31 -2.70 -16.33
N PHE A 259 -24.27 -2.13 -15.70
CA PHE A 259 -23.65 -2.72 -14.52
C PHE A 259 -24.62 -2.71 -13.35
N GLN A 260 -24.67 -3.82 -12.60
CA GLN A 260 -25.51 -3.98 -11.43
C GLN A 260 -24.67 -4.32 -10.21
N ASN A 261 -24.92 -3.58 -9.13
CA ASN A 261 -24.41 -3.91 -7.81
C ASN A 261 -25.47 -4.73 -7.02
N PRO A 262 -25.06 -5.71 -6.21
CA PRO A 262 -23.72 -6.28 -6.14
C PRO A 262 -23.42 -7.18 -7.34
N CYS A 263 -22.13 -7.38 -7.63
CA CYS A 263 -21.67 -8.40 -8.57
C CYS A 263 -20.77 -9.41 -7.84
N SER A 264 -21.10 -10.69 -7.93
CA SER A 264 -20.43 -11.79 -7.20
C SER A 264 -20.43 -11.58 -5.69
N HIS A 265 -21.54 -11.09 -5.16
CA HIS A 265 -21.71 -10.71 -3.75
C HIS A 265 -20.76 -9.63 -3.25
N SER A 266 -20.17 -8.85 -4.17
CA SER A 266 -19.30 -7.71 -3.87
C SER A 266 -19.88 -6.41 -4.41
N TYR A 267 -19.71 -5.33 -3.66
CA TYR A 267 -20.08 -3.98 -4.09
C TYR A 267 -18.89 -3.23 -4.65
N TYR A 268 -19.14 -2.46 -5.71
CA TYR A 268 -18.15 -1.64 -6.39
C TYR A 268 -18.64 -0.20 -6.47
N TYR A 269 -17.75 0.75 -6.20
CA TYR A 269 -18.10 2.16 -6.13
C TYR A 269 -17.31 2.99 -7.13
N VAL A 270 -17.94 4.07 -7.58
CA VAL A 270 -17.28 5.08 -8.41
C VAL A 270 -16.58 6.10 -7.52
N GLY A 271 -15.40 6.54 -7.93
CA GLY A 271 -14.62 7.53 -7.20
C GLY A 271 -13.18 7.74 -7.67
N MET A 272 -12.78 7.07 -8.76
CA MET A 272 -11.42 7.13 -9.28
C MET A 272 -11.19 8.40 -10.10
N THR A 273 -10.24 9.22 -9.67
CA THR A 273 -9.70 10.34 -10.42
C THR A 273 -8.42 9.90 -11.12
N GLN A 274 -8.30 10.25 -12.41
CA GLN A 274 -7.09 10.06 -13.21
C GLN A 274 -6.49 11.39 -13.63
N TRP A 275 -5.17 11.50 -13.56
CA TRP A 275 -4.43 12.70 -13.98
C TRP A 275 -3.72 12.42 -15.31
N ARG A 276 -4.31 12.84 -16.42
CA ARG A 276 -3.86 12.46 -17.77
C ARG A 276 -4.00 13.62 -18.77
N ASP A 277 -3.05 13.72 -19.69
CA ASP A 277 -3.19 14.57 -20.88
C ASP A 277 -4.05 13.87 -21.96
N THR A 278 -5.37 14.06 -21.92
CA THR A 278 -6.31 13.47 -22.90
C THR A 278 -7.07 14.52 -23.74
N GLY A 279 -6.60 15.78 -23.73
CA GLY A 279 -7.21 16.89 -24.47
C GLY A 279 -7.01 16.77 -25.99
N THR A 280 -7.76 17.55 -26.79
CA THR A 280 -7.78 17.42 -28.27
C THR A 280 -6.53 17.94 -29.00
N GLU A 281 -5.69 18.75 -28.35
CA GLU A 281 -4.56 19.46 -29.01
C GLU A 281 -3.23 18.69 -28.96
N THR A 282 -2.82 18.17 -27.80
CA THR A 282 -1.57 17.39 -27.63
C THR A 282 -1.83 15.88 -27.50
N ASN A 283 -2.89 15.52 -26.75
CA ASN A 283 -3.45 14.17 -26.57
C ASN A 283 -2.43 13.04 -26.41
N THR A 284 -1.45 13.23 -25.52
CA THR A 284 -0.35 12.27 -25.34
C THR A 284 -0.71 11.09 -24.44
N ASN A 285 -1.81 11.18 -23.68
CA ASN A 285 -2.19 10.25 -22.62
C ASN A 285 -1.10 10.07 -21.53
N ASN A 286 -0.20 11.05 -21.42
CA ASN A 286 0.85 11.07 -20.40
C ASN A 286 0.24 11.20 -19.00
N ASN A 287 0.85 10.50 -18.04
CA ASN A 287 0.48 10.59 -16.63
C ASN A 287 0.93 11.93 -16.05
N MET A 288 -0.03 12.78 -15.67
CA MET A 288 0.21 14.13 -15.14
C MET A 288 0.31 14.17 -13.62
N TRP A 289 0.15 13.03 -12.93
CA TRP A 289 0.17 13.00 -11.48
C TRP A 289 1.50 13.47 -10.86
N PRO A 290 2.69 13.09 -11.36
CA PRO A 290 3.94 13.58 -10.79
C PRO A 290 4.09 15.09 -10.89
N TYR A 291 3.65 15.69 -12.00
CA TYR A 291 3.61 17.15 -12.15
C TYR A 291 2.60 17.78 -11.19
N THR A 292 1.43 17.16 -11.02
CA THR A 292 0.41 17.61 -10.05
C THR A 292 0.95 17.62 -8.63
N VAL A 293 1.69 16.58 -8.22
CA VAL A 293 2.31 16.54 -6.88
C VAL A 293 3.39 17.63 -6.73
N ARG A 294 4.15 17.95 -7.78
CA ARG A 294 5.08 19.10 -7.77
C ARG A 294 4.37 20.43 -7.54
N LEU A 295 3.21 20.64 -8.17
CA LEU A 295 2.41 21.85 -7.92
C LEU A 295 1.99 21.94 -6.44
N LEU A 296 1.56 20.83 -5.85
CA LEU A 296 1.20 20.78 -4.43
C LEU A 296 2.41 21.02 -3.49
N GLN A 297 3.59 20.54 -3.85
CA GLN A 297 4.84 20.85 -3.12
C GLN A 297 5.15 22.35 -3.18
N GLN A 298 4.98 22.99 -4.34
CA GLN A 298 5.12 24.44 -4.48
C GLN A 298 4.09 25.20 -3.64
N LYS A 299 2.83 24.74 -3.58
CA LYS A 299 1.81 25.30 -2.68
C LYS A 299 2.20 25.19 -1.22
N ALA A 300 2.83 24.09 -0.82
CA ALA A 300 3.31 23.93 0.55
C ALA A 300 4.41 24.96 0.88
N VAL A 301 5.33 25.19 -0.06
CA VAL A 301 6.37 26.24 0.06
C VAL A 301 5.76 27.64 0.14
N GLU A 302 4.76 27.94 -0.69
CA GLU A 302 4.02 29.21 -0.63
C GLU A 302 3.35 29.45 0.74
N LYS A 303 2.94 28.38 1.43
CA LYS A 303 2.34 28.42 2.77
C LYS A 303 3.37 28.34 3.91
N GLY A 304 4.66 28.29 3.61
CA GLY A 304 5.75 28.36 4.59
C GLY A 304 6.43 27.03 4.92
N CYS A 305 6.09 25.92 4.26
CA CYS A 305 6.84 24.68 4.39
C CYS A 305 8.24 24.82 3.76
N GLU A 306 9.28 24.38 4.46
CA GLU A 306 10.59 24.20 3.84
C GLU A 306 10.66 22.82 3.15
N TYR A 307 11.21 22.75 1.95
CA TYR A 307 11.55 21.49 1.29
C TYR A 307 13.06 21.34 1.16
N ILE A 308 13.59 20.20 1.62
CA ILE A 308 15.00 19.83 1.46
C ILE A 308 15.07 18.61 0.53
N TYR A 309 15.30 18.87 -0.75
CA TYR A 309 15.53 17.84 -1.77
C TYR A 309 16.97 17.31 -1.70
N GLY A 310 17.19 16.11 -2.22
CA GLY A 310 18.50 15.44 -2.18
C GLY A 310 18.87 14.91 -0.79
N ALA A 311 17.94 14.90 0.17
CA ALA A 311 18.13 14.54 1.56
C ALA A 311 17.64 13.12 1.86
N GLN A 312 18.57 12.17 2.04
CA GLN A 312 18.23 10.81 2.40
C GLN A 312 18.15 10.66 3.93
N GLY A 313 16.99 10.26 4.44
CA GLY A 313 16.82 9.93 5.85
C GLY A 313 17.57 8.65 6.20
N LEU A 314 18.33 8.70 7.30
CA LEU A 314 19.22 7.61 7.72
C LEU A 314 18.80 6.97 9.04
N THR A 315 18.34 7.75 10.01
CA THR A 315 17.75 7.26 11.27
C THR A 315 16.90 8.34 11.92
N LEU A 316 15.99 7.94 12.80
CA LEU A 316 15.27 8.86 13.67
C LEU A 316 16.16 9.24 14.86
N VAL A 317 15.97 10.46 15.37
CA VAL A 317 16.52 10.87 16.66
C VAL A 317 15.48 10.52 17.70
N HIS A 318 15.84 9.68 18.67
CA HIS A 318 14.94 9.28 19.75
C HIS A 318 15.68 9.10 21.06
N ASP A 319 15.02 9.43 22.16
CA ASP A 319 15.50 9.24 23.52
C ASP A 319 14.32 8.86 24.42
N ASN A 320 14.53 7.92 25.35
CA ASN A 320 13.50 7.39 26.25
C ASN A 320 12.18 7.03 25.55
N GLY A 321 12.26 6.48 24.33
CA GLY A 321 11.10 6.07 23.53
C GLY A 321 10.32 7.20 22.85
N LYS A 322 10.74 8.47 22.97
CA LYS A 322 10.19 9.61 22.23
C LYS A 322 11.05 9.93 21.02
N VAL A 323 10.42 10.14 19.86
CA VAL A 323 11.08 10.64 18.65
C VAL A 323 11.09 12.17 18.66
N THR A 324 12.24 12.76 18.30
CA THR A 324 12.49 14.21 18.35
C THR A 324 13.15 14.76 17.08
N GLY A 325 13.20 13.96 16.01
CA GLY A 325 13.79 14.39 14.74
C GLY A 325 14.32 13.22 13.91
N ALA A 326 15.16 13.54 12.92
CA ALA A 326 15.89 12.55 12.12
C ALA A 326 17.23 13.10 11.60
N ILE A 327 18.14 12.18 11.31
CA ILE A 327 19.44 12.47 10.69
C ILE A 327 19.38 12.10 9.21
N PHE A 328 19.91 12.98 8.37
CA PHE A 328 19.92 12.87 6.92
C PHE A 328 21.34 12.97 6.37
N THR A 329 21.51 12.54 5.11
CA THR A 329 22.66 12.91 4.30
C THR A 329 22.25 13.56 2.98
N ASP A 330 22.93 14.63 2.60
CA ASP A 330 22.72 15.31 1.32
C ASP A 330 23.39 14.56 0.15
N ILE A 331 23.32 15.15 -1.06
CA ILE A 331 23.93 14.58 -2.27
C ILE A 331 25.46 14.59 -2.24
N ASP A 332 26.08 15.46 -1.44
CA ASP A 332 27.53 15.58 -1.28
C ASP A 332 28.06 14.64 -0.17
N GLY A 333 27.16 13.95 0.54
CA GLY A 333 27.48 13.04 1.64
C GLY A 333 27.66 13.72 2.99
N LYS A 334 27.28 15.00 3.13
CA LYS A 334 27.29 15.69 4.42
C LYS A 334 26.13 15.22 5.28
N TYR A 335 26.35 15.13 6.58
CA TYR A 335 25.30 14.74 7.53
C TYR A 335 24.69 15.96 8.19
N PHE A 336 23.37 15.96 8.30
CA PHE A 336 22.64 17.00 9.02
C PHE A 336 21.45 16.42 9.76
N GLN A 337 20.96 17.13 10.76
CA GLN A 337 19.84 16.71 11.58
C GLN A 337 18.72 17.74 11.52
N VAL A 338 17.48 17.26 11.46
CA VAL A 338 16.29 18.08 11.66
C VAL A 338 15.65 17.66 12.98
N ASN A 339 15.61 18.57 13.94
CA ASN A 339 14.86 18.42 15.19
C ASN A 339 13.39 18.77 14.93
N ALA A 340 12.48 18.00 15.54
CA ALA A 340 11.05 18.20 15.42
C ALA A 340 10.30 17.74 16.67
N ASP A 341 9.17 18.37 16.96
CA ASP A 341 8.25 17.89 18.00
C ASP A 341 7.44 16.67 17.53
N ALA A 342 7.10 16.63 16.23
CA ALA A 342 6.48 15.50 15.57
C ALA A 342 7.19 15.12 14.26
N VAL A 343 7.31 13.83 13.99
CA VAL A 343 7.88 13.26 12.77
C VAL A 343 6.85 12.40 12.05
N ILE A 344 6.53 12.74 10.81
CA ILE A 344 5.66 11.98 9.91
C ILE A 344 6.53 11.24 8.89
N VAL A 345 6.54 9.91 8.94
CA VAL A 345 7.26 9.07 7.98
C VAL A 345 6.35 8.67 6.82
N ALA A 346 6.70 9.11 5.61
CA ALA A 346 5.96 8.93 4.36
C ALA A 346 6.84 8.38 3.21
N ALA A 347 7.89 7.62 3.54
CA ALA A 347 8.96 7.20 2.63
C ALA A 347 8.61 6.02 1.69
N GLY A 348 7.33 5.64 1.60
CA GLY A 348 6.87 4.55 0.73
C GLY A 348 6.97 3.16 1.34
N ASP A 349 7.02 2.13 0.49
CA ASP A 349 7.00 0.71 0.87
C ASP A 349 8.40 0.07 0.88
N PHE A 350 8.45 -1.26 0.81
CA PHE A 350 9.70 -2.03 0.72
C PHE A 350 9.75 -2.95 -0.51
N GLY A 351 8.82 -2.81 -1.47
CA GLY A 351 8.75 -3.71 -2.61
C GLY A 351 9.98 -3.67 -3.51
N GLY A 352 10.79 -2.60 -3.49
CA GLY A 352 12.07 -2.52 -4.19
C GLY A 352 13.21 -3.28 -3.50
N ASN A 353 13.02 -3.75 -2.27
CA ASN A 353 14.03 -4.39 -1.44
C ASN A 353 13.92 -5.94 -1.46
N PRO A 354 14.83 -6.64 -2.17
CA PRO A 354 14.77 -8.10 -2.31
C PRO A 354 14.86 -8.87 -0.99
N ASP A 355 15.66 -8.40 -0.03
CA ASP A 355 15.83 -9.06 1.27
C ASP A 355 14.58 -8.89 2.14
N MET A 356 14.00 -7.69 2.17
CA MET A 356 12.73 -7.46 2.88
C MET A 356 11.58 -8.24 2.25
N ARG A 357 11.51 -8.36 0.91
CA ARG A 357 10.50 -9.19 0.25
C ARG A 357 10.60 -10.65 0.66
N LEU A 358 11.81 -11.21 0.64
CA LEU A 358 12.02 -12.60 1.01
C LEU A 358 11.60 -12.88 2.47
N ASP A 359 11.85 -11.94 3.37
CA ASP A 359 11.57 -12.09 4.80
C ASP A 359 10.10 -11.75 5.16
N LEU A 360 9.55 -10.68 4.59
CA LEU A 360 8.22 -10.17 4.97
C LEU A 360 7.08 -10.73 4.10
N CYS A 361 7.30 -10.96 2.80
CA CYS A 361 6.29 -11.49 1.89
C CYS A 361 6.29 -13.03 1.90
N ASP A 362 6.10 -13.60 3.08
CA ASP A 362 6.12 -15.04 3.35
C ASP A 362 5.24 -15.85 2.39
N THR A 363 4.06 -15.33 2.05
CA THR A 363 3.11 -15.97 1.15
C THR A 363 3.68 -16.12 -0.27
N LEU A 364 4.37 -15.10 -0.78
CA LEU A 364 4.99 -15.14 -2.12
C LEU A 364 6.24 -16.04 -2.14
N ARG A 365 7.02 -16.03 -1.06
CA ARG A 365 8.14 -16.96 -0.89
C ARG A 365 7.65 -18.41 -0.86
N ASN A 366 6.62 -18.70 -0.08
CA ASN A 366 6.03 -20.04 0.00
C ASN A 366 5.39 -20.45 -1.32
N LEU A 367 4.82 -19.49 -2.06
CA LEU A 367 4.32 -19.71 -3.41
C LEU A 367 5.47 -20.10 -4.35
N ALA A 368 6.58 -19.37 -4.38
CA ALA A 368 7.76 -19.74 -5.17
C ALA A 368 8.24 -21.18 -4.82
N TRP A 369 8.31 -21.49 -3.52
CA TRP A 369 8.71 -22.81 -3.04
C TRP A 369 7.76 -23.93 -3.51
N SER A 370 6.45 -23.66 -3.59
CA SER A 370 5.48 -24.63 -4.11
C SER A 370 5.69 -24.99 -5.58
N TYR A 371 6.37 -24.12 -6.35
CA TYR A 371 6.83 -24.36 -7.73
C TYR A 371 8.27 -24.91 -7.79
N GLY A 372 8.77 -25.47 -6.68
CA GLY A 372 10.11 -26.09 -6.61
C GLY A 372 11.26 -25.08 -6.65
N LYS A 373 11.00 -23.78 -6.43
CA LYS A 373 12.05 -22.76 -6.34
C LYS A 373 12.70 -22.78 -4.96
N ASP A 374 13.92 -22.27 -4.90
CA ASP A 374 14.62 -22.10 -3.65
C ASP A 374 13.94 -21.01 -2.80
N ARG A 375 13.60 -21.34 -1.57
CA ARG A 375 12.91 -20.44 -0.64
C ARG A 375 13.84 -19.41 -0.01
N THR A 376 15.15 -19.49 -0.24
CA THR A 376 16.17 -18.56 0.29
C THR A 376 16.70 -17.61 -0.79
N ASP A 377 16.40 -17.85 -2.07
CA ASP A 377 16.86 -17.00 -3.16
C ASP A 377 15.92 -15.79 -3.35
N VAL A 378 16.47 -14.62 -3.00
CA VAL A 378 15.82 -13.31 -3.10
C VAL A 378 15.39 -12.92 -4.52
N ASN A 379 15.92 -13.58 -5.56
CA ASN A 379 15.57 -13.31 -6.96
C ASN A 379 14.32 -14.06 -7.43
N ASN A 380 13.79 -14.98 -6.62
CA ASN A 380 12.58 -15.72 -6.97
C ASN A 380 11.30 -14.88 -6.83
N VAL A 381 11.37 -13.70 -6.19
CA VAL A 381 10.25 -12.75 -6.11
C VAL A 381 10.69 -11.41 -6.69
N SER A 382 10.17 -11.06 -7.86
CA SER A 382 10.37 -9.74 -8.48
C SER A 382 9.29 -8.77 -8.02
N SER A 383 9.59 -7.48 -7.86
CA SER A 383 8.60 -6.48 -7.45
C SER A 383 9.12 -5.09 -7.77
N MET A 384 8.21 -4.12 -7.78
CA MET A 384 8.50 -2.70 -7.77
C MET A 384 8.34 -2.14 -6.36
N GLY A 385 8.70 -0.88 -6.14
CA GLY A 385 8.52 -0.16 -4.87
C GLY A 385 9.79 0.50 -4.35
N ARG A 386 9.76 0.94 -3.09
CA ARG A 386 10.87 1.59 -2.39
C ARG A 386 11.71 0.60 -1.58
N ASP A 387 12.77 1.09 -0.96
CA ASP A 387 13.79 0.26 -0.30
C ASP A 387 13.46 -0.13 1.15
N GLY A 388 12.34 0.35 1.70
CA GLY A 388 11.96 0.15 3.10
C GLY A 388 12.78 0.95 4.12
N SER A 389 13.54 1.97 3.71
CA SER A 389 14.28 2.87 4.62
C SER A 389 13.40 3.48 5.71
N GLY A 390 12.24 4.04 5.36
CA GLY A 390 11.27 4.58 6.33
C GLY A 390 10.83 3.55 7.38
N ILE A 391 10.59 2.32 6.94
CA ILE A 391 10.19 1.22 7.84
C ILE A 391 11.33 0.88 8.80
N ARG A 392 12.57 0.76 8.32
CA ARG A 392 13.75 0.51 9.18
C ARG A 392 13.94 1.59 10.24
N MET A 393 13.86 2.86 9.83
CA MET A 393 13.97 4.01 10.74
C MET A 393 12.97 3.92 11.90
N MET A 394 11.70 3.59 11.60
CA MET A 394 10.67 3.43 12.64
C MET A 394 10.90 2.17 13.50
N MET A 395 11.34 1.07 12.89
CA MET A 395 11.65 -0.17 13.60
C MET A 395 12.80 -0.01 14.60
N TRP A 396 13.84 0.77 14.26
CA TRP A 396 14.91 1.11 15.20
C TRP A 396 14.40 1.95 16.39
N ALA A 397 13.43 2.83 16.15
CA ALA A 397 12.76 3.60 17.20
C ALA A 397 11.72 2.79 18.03
N GLY A 398 11.65 1.46 17.87
CA GLY A 398 10.81 0.58 18.68
C GLY A 398 9.42 0.27 18.09
N ALA A 399 9.17 0.63 16.83
CA ALA A 399 7.92 0.30 16.15
C ALA A 399 7.71 -1.22 15.99
N THR A 400 6.46 -1.61 15.79
CA THR A 400 6.08 -2.99 15.49
C THR A 400 5.54 -3.10 14.07
N MET A 401 6.02 -4.07 13.29
CA MET A 401 5.44 -4.39 11.98
C MET A 401 4.04 -4.99 12.14
N GLU A 402 3.18 -4.77 11.16
CA GLU A 402 1.94 -5.53 11.07
C GLU A 402 2.20 -7.03 10.87
N ALA A 403 1.28 -7.82 11.41
CA ALA A 403 1.28 -9.26 11.26
C ALA A 403 0.90 -9.67 9.82
N GLY A 404 1.27 -10.89 9.42
CA GLY A 404 0.78 -11.48 8.18
C GLY A 404 -0.68 -11.91 8.28
N PRO A 405 -1.34 -12.21 7.14
CA PRO A 405 -0.82 -12.13 5.77
C PRO A 405 -0.67 -10.68 5.28
N ARG A 406 0.36 -10.44 4.44
CA ARG A 406 0.74 -9.10 3.98
C ARG A 406 0.33 -8.89 2.53
N ALA A 407 -0.57 -7.94 2.29
CA ALA A 407 -1.05 -7.61 0.96
C ALA A 407 0.04 -6.94 0.09
N GLY A 408 0.16 -7.41 -1.14
CA GLY A 408 0.84 -6.71 -2.23
C GLY A 408 -0.15 -6.32 -3.33
N GLN A 409 0.09 -5.20 -4.01
CA GLN A 409 -0.74 -4.74 -5.12
C GLN A 409 -0.37 -5.49 -6.40
N ALA A 410 -1.31 -6.26 -6.97
CA ALA A 410 -1.03 -7.14 -8.11
C ALA A 410 0.08 -8.17 -7.83
N ALA A 411 0.18 -8.63 -6.58
CA ALA A 411 1.08 -9.71 -6.20
C ALA A 411 0.46 -11.08 -6.57
N GLY A 412 1.31 -12.05 -6.90
CA GLY A 412 0.91 -13.37 -7.39
C GLY A 412 1.92 -13.99 -8.33
N ILE A 413 1.76 -15.26 -8.69
CA ILE A 413 2.55 -15.92 -9.74
C ILE A 413 1.77 -16.00 -11.04
N ASN A 414 0.47 -16.20 -10.93
CA ASN A 414 -0.42 -16.27 -12.06
C ASN A 414 -1.32 -15.03 -12.06
N SER A 415 -1.97 -14.78 -13.18
CA SER A 415 -3.03 -13.78 -13.29
C SER A 415 -3.96 -14.26 -14.38
N ARG A 416 -5.25 -13.97 -14.24
CA ARG A 416 -6.17 -14.26 -15.33
C ARG A 416 -5.82 -13.43 -16.56
N PRO A 417 -5.81 -14.00 -17.77
CA PRO A 417 -5.75 -13.20 -18.99
C PRO A 417 -6.97 -12.28 -19.09
N SER A 418 -6.76 -11.10 -19.64
CA SER A 418 -7.82 -10.10 -19.86
C SER A 418 -7.55 -9.32 -21.14
N PHE A 419 -8.60 -8.72 -21.69
CA PHE A 419 -8.49 -7.82 -22.84
C PHE A 419 -8.00 -6.42 -22.42
N PRO A 420 -7.41 -5.66 -23.36
CA PRO A 420 -6.97 -4.27 -23.13
C PRO A 420 -8.08 -3.29 -22.73
N PHE A 421 -9.34 -3.64 -23.03
CA PHE A 421 -10.57 -2.94 -22.60
C PHE A 421 -11.24 -3.63 -21.40
N GLY A 422 -10.51 -4.51 -20.70
CA GLY A 422 -10.95 -5.11 -19.46
C GLY A 422 -12.03 -6.16 -19.58
N GLY A 423 -12.74 -6.35 -18.46
CA GLY A 423 -13.90 -7.22 -18.35
C GLY A 423 -13.60 -8.61 -17.81
N ILE A 424 -14.67 -9.36 -17.56
CA ILE A 424 -14.64 -10.72 -17.03
C ILE A 424 -15.27 -11.63 -18.06
N TRP A 425 -14.42 -12.35 -18.76
CA TRP A 425 -14.83 -13.18 -19.88
C TRP A 425 -14.56 -14.65 -19.57
N PRO A 426 -15.28 -15.58 -20.22
CA PRO A 426 -15.03 -17.01 -20.06
C PRO A 426 -13.57 -17.37 -20.33
N ILE A 427 -12.98 -18.16 -19.44
CA ILE A 427 -11.59 -18.61 -19.55
C ILE A 427 -11.53 -20.14 -19.66
N PHE A 428 -10.86 -20.61 -20.71
CA PHE A 428 -10.75 -22.01 -21.07
C PHE A 428 -9.35 -22.55 -20.74
N GLY A 429 -9.30 -23.77 -20.20
CA GLY A 429 -8.09 -24.46 -19.76
C GLY A 429 -7.40 -25.27 -20.86
N ASN A 430 -6.50 -26.18 -20.48
CA ASN A 430 -5.74 -27.03 -21.41
C ASN A 430 -6.61 -27.97 -22.25
N ASP A 431 -7.71 -28.47 -21.69
CA ASP A 431 -8.66 -29.38 -22.34
C ASP A 431 -9.79 -28.64 -23.09
N GLY A 432 -9.67 -27.32 -23.20
CA GLY A 432 -10.66 -26.47 -23.83
C GLY A 432 -11.89 -26.19 -22.95
N LYS A 433 -11.92 -26.57 -21.67
CA LYS A 433 -13.10 -26.34 -20.81
C LYS A 433 -12.89 -25.20 -19.81
N ARG A 434 -13.97 -24.60 -19.32
CA ARG A 434 -13.88 -23.68 -18.18
C ARG A 434 -13.57 -24.47 -16.92
N PHE A 435 -12.93 -23.81 -15.95
CA PHE A 435 -12.45 -24.47 -14.74
C PHE A 435 -12.64 -23.65 -13.45
N PHE A 436 -13.23 -22.46 -13.52
CA PHE A 436 -13.46 -21.60 -12.37
C PHE A 436 -14.48 -20.50 -12.65
N ASN A 437 -14.86 -19.79 -11.59
CA ASN A 437 -15.72 -18.62 -11.67
C ASN A 437 -14.89 -17.34 -11.90
N GLU A 438 -14.96 -16.81 -13.12
CA GLU A 438 -14.18 -15.66 -13.55
C GLU A 438 -14.63 -14.37 -12.82
N THR A 439 -15.86 -14.32 -12.31
CA THR A 439 -16.47 -13.14 -11.69
C THR A 439 -15.94 -12.81 -10.28
N ILE A 440 -15.31 -13.79 -9.61
CA ILE A 440 -14.75 -13.66 -8.26
C ILE A 440 -13.31 -13.11 -8.29
N THR A 441 -12.52 -13.49 -9.29
CA THR A 441 -11.10 -13.10 -9.38
C THR A 441 -10.94 -11.87 -10.27
N ARG A 442 -10.99 -10.67 -9.69
CA ARG A 442 -10.97 -9.43 -10.49
C ARG A 442 -9.59 -8.81 -10.69
N HIS A 443 -8.75 -8.75 -9.66
CA HIS A 443 -7.44 -8.10 -9.73
C HIS A 443 -6.45 -8.70 -8.74
N GLY A 444 -5.28 -9.15 -9.23
CA GLY A 444 -4.28 -9.90 -8.45
C GLY A 444 -4.77 -11.30 -8.10
N SER A 445 -3.83 -12.24 -7.95
CA SER A 445 -4.14 -13.52 -7.34
C SER A 445 -3.08 -13.85 -6.31
N VAL A 446 -3.56 -14.10 -5.09
CA VAL A 446 -2.87 -14.91 -4.09
C VAL A 446 -3.89 -15.95 -3.64
N GLY A 447 -3.93 -17.09 -4.33
CA GLY A 447 -4.91 -18.13 -4.03
C GLY A 447 -5.00 -19.19 -5.12
N TYR A 448 -6.23 -19.53 -5.52
CA TYR A 448 -6.50 -20.68 -6.39
C TYR A 448 -5.71 -20.64 -7.71
N LEU A 449 -5.72 -19.50 -8.42
CA LEU A 449 -5.00 -19.36 -9.70
C LEU A 449 -3.49 -19.56 -9.51
N ASP A 450 -2.94 -19.12 -8.38
CA ASP A 450 -1.51 -19.25 -8.09
C ASP A 450 -1.08 -20.66 -7.72
N MET A 451 -2.01 -21.57 -7.43
CA MET A 451 -1.69 -22.96 -7.11
C MET A 451 -1.85 -23.91 -8.30
N MET A 452 -2.12 -23.37 -9.49
CA MET A 452 -2.27 -24.16 -10.72
C MET A 452 -0.95 -24.80 -11.15
N PRO A 453 -0.96 -26.01 -11.73
CA PRO A 453 0.23 -26.60 -12.34
C PRO A 453 0.92 -25.64 -13.30
N GLU A 454 2.25 -25.62 -13.32
CA GLU A 454 3.02 -24.87 -14.31
C GLU A 454 2.69 -25.36 -15.73
N GLY A 455 2.60 -24.42 -16.68
CA GLY A 455 2.25 -24.73 -18.06
C GLY A 455 0.74 -24.87 -18.32
N GLN A 456 -0.13 -24.57 -17.34
CA GLN A 456 -1.56 -24.52 -17.57
C GLN A 456 -1.92 -23.32 -18.46
N LYS A 457 -2.50 -23.60 -19.62
CA LYS A 457 -3.03 -22.61 -20.54
C LYS A 457 -4.32 -22.02 -19.98
N MET A 458 -4.44 -20.71 -20.12
CA MET A 458 -5.66 -19.96 -19.86
C MET A 458 -5.96 -19.12 -21.10
N VAL A 459 -7.11 -19.34 -21.73
CA VAL A 459 -7.55 -18.61 -22.92
C VAL A 459 -8.85 -17.88 -22.60
N CYS A 460 -8.79 -16.55 -22.58
CA CYS A 460 -9.92 -15.65 -22.38
C CYS A 460 -10.54 -15.33 -23.74
N VAL A 461 -11.85 -15.55 -23.92
CA VAL A 461 -12.52 -15.41 -25.23
C VAL A 461 -13.69 -14.44 -25.18
N THR A 462 -13.81 -13.61 -26.22
CA THR A 462 -14.98 -12.76 -26.50
C THR A 462 -15.28 -12.77 -28.00
N ASP A 463 -16.29 -12.04 -28.42
CA ASP A 463 -16.73 -11.95 -29.81
C ASP A 463 -16.94 -10.50 -30.27
N SER A 464 -17.58 -10.30 -31.42
CA SER A 464 -17.82 -8.98 -32.00
C SER A 464 -18.64 -8.03 -31.12
N ASN A 465 -19.32 -8.53 -30.08
CA ASN A 465 -20.12 -7.74 -29.15
C ASN A 465 -19.31 -7.11 -28.00
N TRP A 466 -17.97 -7.19 -28.04
CA TRP A 466 -17.09 -6.77 -26.94
C TRP A 466 -17.36 -5.34 -26.40
N ASP A 467 -17.71 -4.38 -27.26
CA ASP A 467 -17.96 -2.98 -26.85
C ASP A 467 -19.23 -2.87 -25.99
N ALA A 468 -20.27 -3.62 -26.34
CA ALA A 468 -21.52 -3.63 -25.58
C ALA A 468 -21.29 -4.17 -24.15
N TYR A 469 -20.43 -5.19 -24.00
CA TYR A 469 -20.07 -5.74 -22.70
C TYR A 469 -19.41 -4.71 -21.78
N CYS A 470 -18.66 -3.75 -22.31
CA CYS A 470 -18.01 -2.72 -21.49
C CYS A 470 -19.02 -1.92 -20.64
N GLU A 471 -20.31 -1.84 -21.01
CA GLU A 471 -21.37 -1.21 -20.19
C GLU A 471 -21.84 -2.06 -18.99
N TYR A 472 -21.35 -3.29 -18.85
CA TYR A 472 -21.69 -4.23 -17.79
C TYR A 472 -20.53 -4.44 -16.82
N GLN A 473 -19.35 -3.89 -17.10
CA GLN A 473 -18.18 -4.05 -16.24
C GLN A 473 -18.38 -3.36 -14.88
N ALA A 474 -17.94 -4.01 -13.80
CA ALA A 474 -17.83 -3.36 -12.50
C ALA A 474 -16.67 -2.36 -12.45
N TYR A 475 -16.69 -1.45 -11.49
CA TYR A 475 -15.71 -0.36 -11.33
C TYR A 475 -14.38 -0.80 -10.69
N ASP A 476 -13.73 -1.81 -11.27
CA ASP A 476 -12.40 -2.27 -10.83
C ASP A 476 -11.26 -1.76 -11.71
N HIS A 477 -10.02 -2.15 -11.40
CA HIS A 477 -8.80 -1.70 -12.10
C HIS A 477 -8.78 -2.01 -13.60
N GLN A 478 -9.64 -2.91 -14.07
CA GLN A 478 -9.70 -3.28 -15.48
C GLN A 478 -10.92 -2.68 -16.18
N ALA A 479 -11.79 -1.95 -15.48
CA ALA A 479 -12.96 -1.34 -16.11
C ALA A 479 -12.56 -0.33 -17.19
N MET A 480 -13.14 -0.44 -18.38
CA MET A 480 -13.02 0.58 -19.42
C MET A 480 -13.65 1.88 -18.93
N ASP A 481 -12.94 3.01 -19.01
CA ASP A 481 -13.56 4.33 -18.80
C ASP A 481 -14.44 4.68 -20.00
N ARG A 482 -15.75 4.68 -19.78
CA ARG A 482 -16.74 5.10 -20.78
C ARG A 482 -17.16 6.55 -20.62
N SER A 483 -16.62 7.27 -19.63
CA SER A 483 -16.85 8.70 -19.49
C SER A 483 -15.92 9.54 -20.39
N ASN A 484 -14.90 8.90 -20.98
CA ASN A 484 -13.97 9.49 -21.93
C ASN A 484 -13.99 8.73 -23.28
N GLU A 485 -14.42 9.39 -24.36
CA GLU A 485 -14.54 8.78 -25.70
C GLU A 485 -13.18 8.53 -26.37
N TYR A 486 -12.10 9.24 -26.00
CA TYR A 486 -10.81 9.14 -26.70
C TYR A 486 -10.25 7.71 -26.67
N MET A 487 -10.11 7.14 -25.47
CA MET A 487 -9.54 5.79 -25.33
C MET A 487 -10.47 4.75 -25.94
N LEU A 488 -11.78 4.91 -25.74
CA LEU A 488 -12.78 4.00 -26.31
C LEU A 488 -12.76 4.01 -27.85
N GLU A 489 -12.68 5.19 -28.49
CA GLU A 489 -12.54 5.31 -29.94
C GLU A 489 -11.24 4.69 -30.47
N LYS A 490 -10.14 4.85 -29.74
CA LYS A 490 -8.84 4.26 -30.11
C LYS A 490 -8.93 2.74 -30.10
N VAL A 491 -9.46 2.15 -29.03
CA VAL A 491 -9.71 0.71 -28.95
C VAL A 491 -10.66 0.25 -30.07
N ARG A 492 -11.76 0.97 -30.34
CA ARG A 492 -12.68 0.64 -31.45
C ARG A 492 -11.97 0.62 -32.81
N LYS A 493 -11.10 1.60 -33.08
CA LYS A 493 -10.31 1.68 -34.32
C LYS A 493 -9.33 0.51 -34.42
N ASP A 494 -8.63 0.16 -33.34
CA ASP A 494 -7.70 -0.97 -33.32
C ASP A 494 -8.43 -2.30 -33.52
N MET A 495 -9.56 -2.51 -32.82
CA MET A 495 -10.40 -3.70 -32.93
C MET A 495 -11.04 -3.85 -34.32
N ALA A 496 -11.42 -2.75 -34.98
CA ALA A 496 -11.93 -2.78 -36.35
C ALA A 496 -10.87 -3.19 -37.39
N ASN A 497 -9.58 -3.06 -37.05
CA ASN A 497 -8.44 -3.44 -37.89
C ASN A 497 -7.83 -4.80 -37.47
N TYR A 498 -8.64 -5.68 -36.86
CA TYR A 498 -8.19 -7.00 -36.45
C TYR A 498 -7.56 -7.80 -37.60
N LYS A 499 -6.65 -8.70 -37.24
CA LYS A 499 -6.04 -9.64 -38.17
C LYS A 499 -6.22 -11.04 -37.62
N THR A 500 -6.70 -11.95 -38.46
CA THR A 500 -6.74 -13.36 -38.10
C THR A 500 -5.36 -13.99 -38.22
N GLY A 501 -5.14 -15.06 -37.46
CA GLY A 501 -3.92 -15.85 -37.51
C GLY A 501 -3.06 -15.81 -36.24
N PRO A 502 -1.99 -16.62 -36.21
CA PRO A 502 -1.19 -16.91 -35.00
C PRO A 502 -0.31 -15.76 -34.53
N ASP A 503 -0.10 -14.73 -35.36
CA ASP A 503 0.71 -13.57 -35.00
C ASP A 503 -0.07 -12.54 -34.16
N GLY A 504 -1.40 -12.63 -34.17
CA GLY A 504 -2.28 -11.66 -33.51
C GLY A 504 -2.23 -10.26 -34.12
N PHE A 505 -2.78 -9.29 -33.40
CA PHE A 505 -2.80 -7.87 -33.75
C PHE A 505 -2.68 -7.00 -32.50
N SER A 506 -2.25 -5.76 -32.69
CA SER A 506 -1.93 -4.83 -31.61
C SER A 506 -3.15 -3.96 -31.28
N VAL A 507 -3.47 -3.83 -29.99
CA VAL A 507 -4.57 -2.99 -29.49
C VAL A 507 -4.07 -2.14 -28.33
N GLN A 508 -4.37 -0.84 -28.35
CA GLN A 508 -4.06 0.02 -27.21
C GLN A 508 -4.74 -0.49 -25.94
N ALA A 509 -3.96 -0.65 -24.88
CA ALA A 509 -4.53 -0.94 -23.56
C ALA A 509 -5.06 0.33 -22.91
N PHE A 510 -6.33 0.29 -22.49
CA PHE A 510 -6.89 1.29 -21.59
C PHE A 510 -6.40 1.07 -20.16
N ALA A 511 -6.43 -0.19 -19.72
CA ALA A 511 -6.17 -0.59 -18.34
C ALA A 511 -4.68 -0.70 -17.96
N ARG A 512 -3.74 -0.27 -18.82
CA ARG A 512 -2.29 -0.33 -18.53
C ARG A 512 -1.70 1.05 -18.31
N TYR A 513 -0.72 1.09 -17.43
CA TYR A 513 0.08 2.26 -17.17
C TYR A 513 0.87 2.64 -18.44
N GLY A 514 0.77 3.89 -18.89
CA GLY A 514 1.43 4.36 -20.12
C GLY A 514 0.65 4.06 -21.41
N ASN A 515 1.36 4.10 -22.54
CA ASN A 515 0.81 3.97 -23.89
C ASN A 515 1.08 2.62 -24.56
N ASP A 516 1.48 1.59 -23.81
CA ASP A 516 1.87 0.31 -24.39
C ASP A 516 0.66 -0.48 -24.94
N PRO A 517 0.74 -0.99 -26.19
CA PRO A 517 -0.29 -1.84 -26.72
C PRO A 517 -0.20 -3.28 -26.18
N THR A 518 -1.29 -4.02 -26.30
CA THR A 518 -1.38 -5.46 -25.99
C THR A 518 -1.64 -6.24 -27.29
N THR A 519 -1.08 -7.43 -27.40
CA THR A 519 -1.39 -8.34 -28.51
C THR A 519 -2.68 -9.10 -28.20
N LEU A 520 -3.63 -9.07 -29.13
CA LEU A 520 -4.82 -9.91 -29.15
C LEU A 520 -4.80 -10.85 -30.35
N TYR A 521 -5.56 -11.92 -30.26
CA TYR A 521 -5.75 -12.88 -31.34
C TYR A 521 -7.18 -12.79 -31.86
N ALA A 522 -7.38 -13.02 -33.15
CA ALA A 522 -8.70 -13.01 -33.77
C ALA A 522 -8.87 -14.16 -34.76
N ALA A 523 -10.12 -14.54 -34.99
CA ALA A 523 -10.51 -15.53 -35.98
C ALA A 523 -11.95 -15.27 -36.46
N ASP A 524 -12.29 -15.72 -37.67
CA ASP A 524 -13.66 -15.61 -38.18
C ASP A 524 -14.53 -16.82 -37.81
N THR A 525 -13.92 -17.89 -37.27
CA THR A 525 -14.60 -19.09 -36.74
C THR A 525 -14.00 -19.52 -35.41
N LEU A 526 -14.79 -20.19 -34.57
CA LEU A 526 -14.30 -20.75 -33.30
C LEU A 526 -13.29 -21.89 -33.53
N GLU A 527 -13.44 -22.65 -34.61
CA GLU A 527 -12.50 -23.70 -35.01
C GLU A 527 -11.12 -23.13 -35.35
N GLU A 528 -11.08 -22.02 -36.09
CA GLU A 528 -9.85 -21.30 -36.39
C GLU A 528 -9.26 -20.66 -35.12
N LEU A 529 -10.09 -20.06 -34.26
CA LEU A 529 -9.61 -19.51 -32.98
C LEU A 529 -8.96 -20.60 -32.13
N ALA A 530 -9.57 -21.80 -32.08
CA ALA A 530 -9.04 -22.93 -31.35
C ALA A 530 -7.67 -23.37 -31.90
N ASP A 531 -7.50 -23.39 -33.23
CA ASP A 531 -6.21 -23.70 -33.87
C ASP A 531 -5.16 -22.63 -33.55
N ILE A 532 -5.51 -21.35 -33.62
CA ILE A 532 -4.62 -20.22 -33.26
C ILE A 532 -4.19 -20.30 -31.80
N MET A 533 -5.10 -20.69 -30.90
CA MET A 533 -4.82 -20.90 -29.48
C MET A 533 -4.13 -22.23 -29.19
N GLY A 534 -3.87 -23.07 -30.21
CA GLY A 534 -3.16 -24.33 -30.10
C GLY A 534 -3.94 -25.42 -29.37
N TYR A 535 -5.27 -25.47 -29.57
CA TYR A 535 -6.09 -26.60 -29.18
C TYR A 535 -6.14 -27.63 -30.31
N GLU A 536 -5.90 -28.91 -29.98
CA GLU A 536 -5.90 -30.02 -30.93
C GLU A 536 -6.71 -31.20 -30.38
N GLY A 537 -7.20 -32.07 -31.27
CA GLY A 537 -7.90 -33.31 -30.91
C GLY A 537 -9.06 -33.08 -29.94
N ASP A 538 -9.08 -33.85 -28.85
CA ASP A 538 -10.13 -33.79 -27.83
C ASP A 538 -10.23 -32.41 -27.15
N ALA A 539 -9.12 -31.67 -27.02
CA ALA A 539 -9.13 -30.33 -26.42
C ALA A 539 -9.80 -29.30 -27.34
N LYS A 540 -9.62 -29.43 -28.66
CA LYS A 540 -10.33 -28.59 -29.63
C LYS A 540 -11.83 -28.84 -29.58
N GLN A 541 -12.24 -30.10 -29.52
CA GLN A 541 -13.66 -30.43 -29.39
C GLN A 541 -14.21 -29.95 -28.03
N GLY A 542 -13.44 -30.11 -26.95
CA GLY A 542 -13.77 -29.60 -25.62
C GLY A 542 -14.04 -28.10 -25.63
N PHE A 543 -13.21 -27.31 -26.31
CA PHE A 543 -13.42 -25.87 -26.49
C PHE A 543 -14.73 -25.53 -27.20
N LEU A 544 -15.02 -26.18 -28.33
CA LEU A 544 -16.23 -25.91 -29.09
C LEU A 544 -17.49 -26.30 -28.30
N ASP A 545 -17.46 -27.45 -27.62
CA ASP A 545 -18.54 -27.92 -26.78
C ASP A 545 -18.76 -27.00 -25.57
N GLU A 546 -17.68 -26.54 -24.95
CA GLU A 546 -17.73 -25.63 -23.80
C GLU A 546 -18.27 -24.24 -24.19
N VAL A 547 -17.87 -23.69 -25.33
CA VAL A 547 -18.44 -22.42 -25.84
C VAL A 547 -19.93 -22.56 -26.08
N LYS A 548 -20.36 -23.70 -26.66
CA LYS A 548 -21.78 -23.99 -26.82
C LYS A 548 -22.49 -24.07 -25.47
N HIS A 549 -21.90 -24.75 -24.49
CA HIS A 549 -22.48 -24.90 -23.16
C HIS A 549 -22.56 -23.55 -22.41
N TRP A 550 -21.53 -22.72 -22.50
CA TRP A 550 -21.55 -21.33 -22.01
C TRP A 550 -22.73 -20.57 -22.58
N ASN A 551 -22.95 -20.66 -23.90
CA ASN A 551 -24.07 -19.98 -24.56
C ASN A 551 -25.44 -20.48 -24.06
N GLU A 552 -25.58 -21.78 -23.79
CA GLU A 552 -26.80 -22.35 -23.17
C GLU A 552 -27.01 -21.79 -21.75
N MET A 553 -25.95 -21.63 -20.97
CA MET A 553 -26.00 -21.04 -19.62
C MET A 553 -26.31 -19.53 -19.65
N CYS A 554 -25.79 -18.80 -20.64
CA CYS A 554 -26.18 -17.40 -20.90
C CYS A 554 -27.67 -17.28 -21.20
N ASP A 555 -28.21 -18.15 -22.08
CA ASP A 555 -29.63 -18.17 -22.41
C ASP A 555 -30.50 -18.55 -21.18
N ALA A 556 -29.98 -19.39 -20.28
CA ALA A 556 -30.63 -19.74 -19.02
C ALA A 556 -30.50 -18.66 -17.93
N GLY A 557 -29.53 -17.74 -18.05
CA GLY A 557 -29.20 -16.75 -17.03
C GLY A 557 -28.61 -17.36 -15.75
N TYR A 558 -27.97 -18.52 -15.84
CA TYR A 558 -27.43 -19.24 -14.68
C TYR A 558 -26.22 -20.11 -15.08
N ASP A 559 -25.06 -19.84 -14.49
CA ASP A 559 -23.88 -20.68 -14.60
C ASP A 559 -24.00 -21.87 -13.64
N SER A 560 -24.45 -23.01 -14.17
CA SER A 560 -24.62 -24.23 -13.40
C SER A 560 -23.30 -24.93 -13.02
N ASP A 561 -22.18 -24.51 -13.62
CA ASP A 561 -20.90 -25.17 -13.44
C ASP A 561 -20.08 -24.49 -12.35
N TRP A 562 -19.94 -23.17 -12.44
CA TRP A 562 -19.02 -22.40 -11.57
C TRP A 562 -19.71 -21.28 -10.80
N GLY A 563 -20.99 -21.01 -11.07
CA GLY A 563 -21.76 -19.96 -10.40
C GLY A 563 -21.29 -18.54 -10.73
N ALA A 564 -20.75 -18.31 -11.94
CA ALA A 564 -20.54 -16.95 -12.44
C ALA A 564 -21.80 -16.09 -12.28
N ASP A 565 -21.61 -14.84 -11.87
CA ASP A 565 -22.72 -13.93 -11.62
C ASP A 565 -23.52 -13.68 -12.91
N ALA A 566 -24.83 -13.89 -12.86
CA ALA A 566 -25.73 -13.74 -13.99
C ALA A 566 -25.68 -12.34 -14.62
N SER A 567 -25.36 -11.30 -13.83
CA SER A 567 -25.17 -9.92 -14.32
C SER A 567 -23.98 -9.76 -15.27
N MET A 568 -23.09 -10.75 -15.35
CA MET A 568 -21.95 -10.79 -16.28
C MET A 568 -22.14 -11.78 -17.43
N MET A 569 -23.26 -12.51 -17.46
CA MET A 569 -23.55 -13.58 -18.44
C MET A 569 -24.46 -13.13 -19.60
N HIS A 570 -24.52 -11.83 -19.87
CA HIS A 570 -25.40 -11.27 -20.90
C HIS A 570 -24.96 -11.55 -22.34
N PHE A 571 -23.69 -11.93 -22.52
CA PHE A 571 -23.09 -12.07 -23.85
C PHE A 571 -22.66 -13.50 -24.09
N LYS A 572 -23.28 -14.08 -25.12
CA LYS A 572 -22.85 -15.31 -25.75
C LYS A 572 -21.56 -15.07 -26.53
N ILE A 573 -20.84 -16.14 -26.80
CA ILE A 573 -19.74 -16.18 -27.77
C ILE A 573 -20.32 -16.84 -29.03
N GLN A 574 -20.82 -16.03 -29.97
CA GLN A 574 -21.54 -16.56 -31.13
C GLN A 574 -21.34 -15.77 -32.44
N ASP A 575 -20.98 -14.49 -32.36
CA ASP A 575 -20.98 -13.59 -33.52
C ASP A 575 -19.53 -13.21 -33.91
N PRO A 576 -19.03 -13.63 -35.09
CA PRO A 576 -17.66 -13.33 -35.50
C PRO A 576 -17.46 -11.83 -35.80
N PRO A 577 -16.21 -11.32 -35.75
CA PRO A 577 -14.99 -12.04 -35.38
C PRO A 577 -14.93 -12.44 -33.90
N PHE A 578 -14.27 -13.54 -33.62
CA PHE A 578 -13.96 -13.99 -32.26
C PHE A 578 -12.57 -13.52 -31.86
N PHE A 579 -12.41 -13.14 -30.58
CA PHE A 579 -11.17 -12.61 -30.05
C PHE A 579 -10.69 -13.41 -28.86
N ALA A 580 -9.37 -13.55 -28.74
CA ALA A 580 -8.75 -14.18 -27.58
C ALA A 580 -7.56 -13.39 -27.02
N ALA A 581 -7.40 -13.49 -25.70
CA ALA A 581 -6.18 -13.19 -24.98
C ALA A 581 -5.77 -14.44 -24.19
N SER A 582 -4.48 -14.73 -24.08
CA SER A 582 -4.02 -15.94 -23.40
C SER A 582 -2.87 -15.69 -22.44
N ALA A 583 -2.74 -16.58 -21.46
CA ALA A 583 -1.64 -16.65 -20.52
C ALA A 583 -1.32 -18.12 -20.23
N VAL A 584 -0.11 -18.36 -19.74
CA VAL A 584 0.33 -19.69 -19.29
C VAL A 584 0.85 -19.54 -17.86
N THR A 585 0.42 -20.44 -16.97
CA THR A 585 0.79 -20.40 -15.56
C THR A 585 2.25 -20.79 -15.33
N GLY A 586 2.81 -20.33 -14.21
CA GLY A 586 4.16 -20.62 -13.76
C GLY A 586 5.11 -19.44 -13.86
N GLY A 587 6.41 -19.70 -13.77
CA GLY A 587 7.44 -18.67 -13.66
C GLY A 587 7.83 -18.34 -12.22
N ASN A 588 8.16 -17.08 -11.95
CA ASN A 588 8.51 -16.58 -10.62
C ASN A 588 7.38 -15.69 -10.12
N PRO A 589 7.00 -15.78 -8.82
CA PRO A 589 6.04 -14.84 -8.25
C PRO A 589 6.47 -13.38 -8.41
N SER A 590 5.49 -12.55 -8.69
CA SER A 590 5.57 -11.10 -8.60
C SER A 590 5.08 -10.64 -7.22
N GLY A 591 5.86 -9.80 -6.55
CA GLY A 591 5.43 -8.95 -5.45
C GLY A 591 4.53 -7.80 -5.90
N GLY A 592 4.42 -7.57 -7.20
CA GLY A 592 3.54 -6.57 -7.76
C GLY A 592 4.14 -5.16 -7.71
N LEU A 593 3.24 -4.17 -7.68
CA LEU A 593 3.58 -2.75 -7.88
C LEU A 593 4.09 -2.08 -6.60
N CYS A 594 3.52 -2.47 -5.46
CA CYS A 594 3.99 -2.08 -4.14
C CYS A 594 3.55 -3.10 -3.09
N GLN A 595 4.29 -3.13 -1.97
CA GLN A 595 3.90 -3.82 -0.77
C GLN A 595 3.12 -2.86 0.12
N HIS A 596 2.02 -3.32 0.71
CA HIS A 596 1.25 -2.48 1.64
C HIS A 596 1.56 -2.72 3.10
N ALA A 597 2.38 -3.75 3.37
CA ALA A 597 2.76 -4.04 4.73
C ALA A 597 3.73 -2.99 5.29
N ALA A 598 3.51 -2.55 6.51
CA ALA A 598 4.41 -1.62 7.19
C ALA A 598 4.24 -1.69 8.72
N VAL A 599 4.61 -0.62 9.43
CA VAL A 599 4.45 -0.54 10.88
C VAL A 599 2.97 -0.39 11.25
N CYS A 600 2.60 -0.93 12.41
CA CYS A 600 1.27 -0.72 12.98
C CYS A 600 1.12 0.73 13.43
N THR A 601 -0.07 1.28 13.19
CA THR A 601 -0.49 2.59 13.69
C THR A 601 -1.82 2.47 14.41
N ASP A 602 -2.10 3.41 15.31
CA ASP A 602 -3.45 3.56 15.83
C ASP A 602 -4.41 4.16 14.78
N GLY A 603 -5.63 4.46 15.19
CA GLY A 603 -6.62 5.11 14.33
C GLY A 603 -6.36 6.59 14.00
N GLU A 604 -5.25 7.14 14.48
CA GLU A 604 -4.81 8.53 14.35
C GLU A 604 -3.38 8.62 13.79
N TYR A 605 -2.91 7.51 13.17
CA TYR A 605 -1.62 7.36 12.49
C TYR A 605 -0.38 7.40 13.38
N ARG A 606 -0.53 7.36 14.71
CA ARG A 606 0.60 7.27 15.63
C ARG A 606 1.22 5.88 15.54
N VAL A 607 2.53 5.81 15.39
CA VAL A 607 3.23 4.53 15.27
C VAL A 607 3.20 3.78 16.59
N LEU A 608 2.95 2.48 16.54
CA LEU A 608 2.80 1.64 17.74
C LEU A 608 4.05 0.83 18.04
N THR A 609 4.35 0.70 19.33
CA THR A 609 5.30 -0.27 19.88
C THR A 609 4.76 -1.71 19.82
N GLY A 610 5.61 -2.69 20.15
CA GLY A 610 5.19 -4.09 20.33
C GLY A 610 4.02 -4.26 21.32
N ALA A 611 4.00 -3.45 22.39
CA ALA A 611 2.94 -3.39 23.39
C ALA A 611 1.66 -2.68 22.91
N LYS A 612 1.64 -2.18 21.67
CA LYS A 612 0.53 -1.44 21.07
C LYS A 612 0.25 -0.09 21.74
N ALA A 613 1.27 0.48 22.37
CA ALA A 613 1.28 1.87 22.83
C ALA A 613 1.87 2.79 21.76
N PRO A 614 1.32 4.00 21.54
CA PRO A 614 1.90 5.00 20.66
C PRO A 614 3.33 5.38 21.05
N ILE A 615 4.19 5.57 20.05
CA ILE A 615 5.53 6.14 20.20
C ILE A 615 5.38 7.66 20.14
N PRO A 616 5.68 8.40 21.24
CA PRO A 616 5.51 9.84 21.27
C PRO A 616 6.30 10.53 20.15
N GLY A 617 5.61 11.39 19.39
CA GLY A 617 6.20 12.18 18.32
C GLY A 617 6.36 11.45 16.99
N LEU A 618 5.91 10.19 16.86
CA LEU A 618 6.11 9.41 15.64
C LEU A 618 4.79 9.00 14.96
N TYR A 619 4.69 9.34 13.67
CA TYR A 619 3.53 9.06 12.82
C TYR A 619 3.96 8.38 11.52
N ALA A 620 3.07 7.57 10.94
CA ALA A 620 3.31 6.93 9.65
C ALA A 620 2.08 7.03 8.74
N VAL A 621 2.30 7.41 7.48
CA VAL A 621 1.24 7.60 6.48
C VAL A 621 1.59 6.92 5.16
N GLY A 622 0.63 6.80 4.25
CA GLY A 622 0.84 6.13 2.96
C GLY A 622 1.28 4.68 3.13
N ASN A 623 2.26 4.24 2.33
CA ASN A 623 2.77 2.87 2.41
C ASN A 623 3.72 2.63 3.59
N CYS A 624 4.02 3.64 4.40
CA CYS A 624 4.64 3.45 5.72
C CYS A 624 3.59 3.11 6.80
N CYS A 625 2.30 3.32 6.53
CA CYS A 625 1.19 2.95 7.42
C CYS A 625 0.66 1.55 7.06
N GLY A 626 0.83 0.60 7.97
CA GLY A 626 0.32 -0.76 7.83
C GLY A 626 -1.17 -0.89 8.15
N GLN A 627 -1.66 -2.12 8.18
CA GLN A 627 -3.02 -2.49 8.61
C GLN A 627 -4.13 -1.86 7.75
N ARG A 628 -3.87 -1.57 6.48
CA ARG A 628 -4.88 -0.99 5.56
C ARG A 628 -5.62 -2.03 4.73
N TYR A 629 -5.11 -3.25 4.61
CA TYR A 629 -5.67 -4.28 3.74
C TYR A 629 -5.69 -5.65 4.44
N GLY A 630 -6.37 -6.61 3.82
CA GLY A 630 -6.37 -8.01 4.28
C GLY A 630 -5.29 -8.84 3.62
N VAL A 631 -5.66 -10.05 3.18
CA VAL A 631 -4.75 -11.00 2.53
C VAL A 631 -4.16 -10.46 1.22
N GLN A 632 -4.96 -9.72 0.47
CA GLN A 632 -4.59 -9.11 -0.80
C GLN A 632 -5.09 -7.67 -0.86
N TYR A 633 -4.59 -6.93 -1.86
CA TYR A 633 -5.16 -5.65 -2.28
C TYR A 633 -6.49 -5.88 -3.03
N HIS A 634 -7.50 -6.37 -2.30
CA HIS A 634 -8.86 -6.55 -2.78
C HIS A 634 -9.74 -5.45 -2.17
N THR A 635 -10.06 -4.44 -2.96
CA THR A 635 -10.79 -3.24 -2.51
C THR A 635 -12.06 -3.06 -3.36
N PRO A 636 -13.07 -2.32 -2.86
CA PRO A 636 -14.31 -2.12 -3.62
C PRO A 636 -14.17 -1.10 -4.76
N THR A 637 -12.95 -0.66 -5.07
CA THR A 637 -12.65 0.40 -6.03
C THR A 637 -11.24 0.24 -6.60
N ALA A 638 -11.02 0.62 -7.86
CA ALA A 638 -9.67 0.91 -8.35
C ALA A 638 -9.03 2.09 -7.59
N GLY A 639 -7.72 2.32 -7.71
CA GLY A 639 -7.05 3.55 -7.21
C GLY A 639 -7.00 3.75 -5.69
N ASN A 640 -7.41 2.75 -4.89
CA ASN A 640 -7.51 2.84 -3.44
C ASN A 640 -6.17 3.06 -2.73
N SER A 641 -5.09 2.45 -3.20
CA SER A 641 -3.74 2.62 -2.63
C SER A 641 -3.29 4.08 -2.65
N CYS A 642 -3.43 4.75 -3.80
CA CYS A 642 -3.06 6.16 -3.94
C CYS A 642 -4.02 7.07 -3.18
N GLY A 643 -5.32 6.78 -3.24
CA GLY A 643 -6.35 7.49 -2.47
C GLY A 643 -6.07 7.44 -0.97
N SER A 644 -5.88 6.24 -0.43
CA SER A 644 -5.52 6.03 0.97
C SER A 644 -4.21 6.74 1.33
N ALA A 645 -3.20 6.69 0.45
CA ALA A 645 -1.93 7.37 0.72
C ALA A 645 -2.09 8.89 0.82
N PHE A 646 -2.81 9.51 -0.10
CA PHE A 646 -3.09 10.94 -0.07
C PHE A 646 -3.91 11.33 1.16
N VAL A 647 -4.99 10.59 1.43
CA VAL A 647 -5.92 10.88 2.54
C VAL A 647 -5.26 10.70 3.90
N THR A 648 -4.47 9.64 4.10
CA THR A 648 -3.73 9.47 5.38
C THR A 648 -2.75 10.62 5.63
N GLY A 649 -2.08 11.13 4.58
CA GLY A 649 -1.24 12.32 4.68
C GLY A 649 -2.03 13.57 5.08
N TYR A 650 -3.13 13.85 4.38
CA TYR A 650 -4.03 14.97 4.68
C TYR A 650 -4.56 14.92 6.13
N LEU A 651 -5.03 13.75 6.57
CA LEU A 651 -5.63 13.60 7.90
C LEU A 651 -4.60 13.60 9.05
N ALA A 652 -3.38 13.10 8.81
CA ALA A 652 -2.35 13.05 9.85
C ALA A 652 -1.97 14.44 10.37
N ALA A 653 -2.01 15.48 9.53
CA ALA A 653 -1.73 16.85 9.95
C ALA A 653 -2.68 17.33 11.07
N GLU A 654 -3.96 16.96 11.02
CA GLU A 654 -4.94 17.33 12.05
C GLU A 654 -4.66 16.62 13.38
N TYR A 655 -4.29 15.33 13.34
CA TYR A 655 -3.94 14.56 14.54
C TYR A 655 -2.62 15.04 15.15
N VAL A 656 -1.61 15.32 14.32
CA VAL A 656 -0.34 15.91 14.75
C VAL A 656 -0.58 17.25 15.43
N LYS A 657 -1.36 18.14 14.81
CA LYS A 657 -1.71 19.43 15.40
C LYS A 657 -2.40 19.26 16.75
N ASN A 658 -3.40 18.38 16.83
CA ASN A 658 -4.11 18.12 18.08
C ASN A 658 -3.15 17.61 19.17
N ASP A 659 -2.21 16.74 18.85
CA ASP A 659 -1.24 16.23 19.81
C ASP A 659 -0.21 17.28 20.23
N LEU A 660 0.21 18.17 19.33
CA LEU A 660 1.04 19.33 19.67
C LEU A 660 0.31 20.28 20.62
N ASP A 661 -0.95 20.62 20.30
CA ASP A 661 -1.78 21.51 21.11
C ASP A 661 -2.06 20.93 22.52
N ASN A 662 -2.16 19.60 22.64
CA ASN A 662 -2.43 18.91 23.92
C ASN A 662 -1.17 18.39 24.64
N GLY A 663 0.00 18.47 24.00
CA GLY A 663 1.26 17.90 24.47
C GLY A 663 1.47 16.45 24.01
N ILE A 664 2.52 16.24 23.22
CA ILE A 664 2.93 14.92 22.74
C ILE A 664 3.45 14.06 23.90
N GLY A 665 2.83 12.91 24.13
CA GLY A 665 3.21 11.98 25.19
C GLY A 665 2.67 12.33 26.59
N GLY A 666 1.62 13.17 26.67
CA GLY A 666 1.01 13.56 27.94
C GLY A 666 0.47 12.38 28.78
N GLU A 667 0.99 12.27 30.01
CA GLU A 667 0.65 11.46 31.22
C GLU A 667 0.14 9.99 31.12
N ASN A 668 -0.21 9.45 29.94
CA ASN A 668 -0.79 8.11 29.80
C ASN A 668 -0.03 7.16 28.87
N SER A 669 1.12 7.55 28.33
CA SER A 669 1.94 6.67 27.47
C SER A 669 3.23 6.25 28.19
N ALA A 670 3.14 5.12 28.88
CA ALA A 670 4.21 4.16 29.18
C ALA A 670 5.65 4.72 29.37
N GLU A 671 5.97 5.18 30.57
CA GLU A 671 7.36 5.11 31.05
C GLU A 671 7.75 3.66 31.30
N GLU A 672 8.99 3.29 31.01
CA GLU A 672 9.64 2.09 31.52
C GLU A 672 9.74 2.21 33.05
N ARG A 673 8.73 1.72 33.74
CA ARG A 673 8.69 1.85 35.19
C ARG A 673 9.60 0.78 35.79
N THR A 674 10.77 1.20 36.29
CA THR A 674 11.58 0.41 37.21
C THR A 674 11.35 0.95 38.62
N THR A 675 11.01 0.07 39.58
CA THR A 675 10.90 0.44 41.00
C THR A 675 11.36 -0.71 41.89
N ASN A 676 11.87 -0.38 43.08
CA ASN A 676 12.20 -1.34 44.14
C ASN A 676 11.08 -1.50 45.18
N GLY A 677 9.93 -0.80 44.99
CA GLY A 677 8.80 -0.78 45.91
C GLY A 677 7.57 -1.58 45.43
N LYS A 678 6.43 -1.42 46.11
CA LYS A 678 5.15 -2.06 45.79
C LYS A 678 4.38 -1.40 44.65
N TYR A 679 4.64 -0.12 44.41
CA TYR A 679 3.99 0.68 43.40
C TYR A 679 5.02 1.43 42.58
N TYR A 680 4.68 1.71 41.33
CA TYR A 680 5.33 2.75 40.57
C TYR A 680 4.85 4.10 41.09
N ALA A 681 5.78 4.90 41.64
CA ALA A 681 5.45 6.23 42.15
C ALA A 681 4.85 7.10 41.04
N GLY A 682 3.81 7.86 41.36
CA GLY A 682 3.09 8.65 40.36
C GLY A 682 1.66 8.96 40.76
N THR A 683 0.96 9.72 39.91
CA THR A 683 -0.45 10.04 40.09
C THR A 683 -1.28 9.34 39.03
N TYR A 684 -2.34 8.65 39.46
CA TYR A 684 -3.15 7.77 38.63
C TYR A 684 -4.61 8.16 38.76
N THR A 685 -5.33 8.21 37.64
CA THR A 685 -6.73 8.62 37.61
C THR A 685 -7.60 7.55 36.98
N SER A 686 -8.76 7.26 37.58
CA SER A 686 -9.80 6.40 37.01
C SER A 686 -11.18 7.03 37.21
N SER A 687 -12.08 6.78 36.27
CA SER A 687 -13.47 7.24 36.34
C SER A 687 -14.45 6.08 36.20
N LYS A 688 -15.48 6.06 37.05
CA LYS A 688 -16.55 5.05 37.05
C LYS A 688 -17.91 5.72 37.09
N ASN A 689 -18.83 5.20 36.29
CA ASN A 689 -20.21 5.66 36.31
C ASN A 689 -20.96 5.00 37.47
N SER A 690 -21.56 5.83 38.33
CA SER A 690 -22.65 5.41 39.20
C SER A 690 -23.99 5.58 38.47
N SER A 691 -25.09 5.21 39.11
CA SER A 691 -26.43 5.45 38.55
C SER A 691 -26.82 6.93 38.42
N TYR A 692 -26.07 7.86 39.01
CA TYR A 692 -26.45 9.29 39.10
C TYR A 692 -25.35 10.27 38.67
N SER A 693 -24.08 9.86 38.74
CA SER A 693 -22.92 10.69 38.37
C SER A 693 -21.73 9.83 37.93
N THR A 694 -20.86 10.43 37.13
CA THR A 694 -19.51 9.91 36.89
C THR A 694 -18.63 10.33 38.04
N VAL A 695 -18.03 9.35 38.73
CA VAL A 695 -17.09 9.55 39.83
C VAL A 695 -15.67 9.38 39.30
N THR A 696 -14.82 10.37 39.52
CA THR A 696 -13.41 10.35 39.14
C THR A 696 -12.56 10.32 40.41
N VAL A 697 -11.64 9.36 40.47
CA VAL A 697 -10.68 9.19 41.56
C VAL A 697 -9.29 9.42 41.01
N THR A 698 -8.53 10.30 41.66
CA THR A 698 -7.12 10.57 41.38
C THR A 698 -6.32 10.21 42.63
N MET A 699 -5.34 9.30 42.52
CA MET A 699 -4.53 8.82 43.64
C MET A 699 -3.05 9.02 43.35
N THR A 700 -2.31 9.50 44.33
CA THR A 700 -0.84 9.61 44.26
C THR A 700 -0.20 8.51 45.09
N PHE A 701 0.82 7.88 44.53
CA PHE A 701 1.59 6.80 45.13
C PHE A 701 3.04 7.24 45.27
N SER A 702 3.64 6.95 46.43
CA SER A 702 5.09 6.73 46.51
C SER A 702 5.40 5.29 46.07
N GLU A 703 6.67 4.90 46.07
CA GLU A 703 7.05 3.53 45.74
C GLU A 703 6.43 2.49 46.70
N ASP A 704 6.01 2.88 47.90
CA ASP A 704 5.57 1.96 48.95
C ASP A 704 4.15 2.19 49.48
N ALA A 705 3.53 3.33 49.19
CA ALA A 705 2.29 3.76 49.83
C ALA A 705 1.43 4.68 48.94
N ILE A 706 0.13 4.71 49.21
CA ILE A 706 -0.76 5.76 48.72
C ILE A 706 -0.55 6.99 49.60
N THR A 707 -0.16 8.11 48.99
CA THR A 707 0.18 9.37 49.67
C THR A 707 -0.92 10.42 49.57
N ASP A 708 -1.74 10.36 48.51
CA ASP A 708 -2.87 11.26 48.33
C ASP A 708 -4.02 10.59 47.58
N CYS A 709 -5.24 11.07 47.80
CA CYS A 709 -6.43 10.66 47.07
C CYS A 709 -7.36 11.87 46.94
N LYS A 710 -7.89 12.09 45.74
CA LYS A 710 -8.89 13.10 45.43
C LYS A 710 -10.05 12.44 44.70
N ILE A 711 -11.26 12.72 45.16
CA ILE A 711 -12.48 12.22 44.52
C ILE A 711 -13.27 13.43 44.02
N THR A 712 -13.65 13.42 42.75
CA THR A 712 -14.59 14.36 42.14
C THR A 712 -15.76 13.58 41.54
N SER A 713 -16.87 14.27 41.30
CA SER A 713 -18.01 13.67 40.61
C SER A 713 -18.80 14.73 39.84
N SER A 714 -19.41 14.31 38.72
CA SER A 714 -20.21 15.17 37.86
C SER A 714 -21.41 14.41 37.28
N GLY A 715 -22.59 15.06 37.29
CA GLY A 715 -23.85 14.48 36.81
C GLY A 715 -25.04 15.35 37.16
N ASN A 716 -26.13 15.23 36.39
CA ASN A 716 -27.34 16.04 36.57
C ASN A 716 -28.06 15.78 37.92
N GLU A 717 -27.78 14.66 38.58
CA GLU A 717 -28.33 14.29 39.89
C GLU A 717 -27.21 13.83 40.85
N ASP A 718 -26.05 14.49 40.85
CA ASP A 718 -24.92 14.07 41.70
C ASP A 718 -25.21 14.20 43.20
N LEU A 719 -25.24 13.05 43.89
CA LEU A 719 -25.54 12.94 45.32
C LEU A 719 -24.27 12.98 46.20
N MET A 720 -23.07 12.97 45.60
CA MET A 720 -21.80 13.08 46.34
C MET A 720 -21.42 14.53 46.65
N LYS A 721 -21.84 15.00 47.83
CA LYS A 721 -21.42 16.32 48.34
C LYS A 721 -19.92 16.34 48.70
N ASP A 722 -19.34 17.54 48.76
CA ASP A 722 -17.91 17.76 49.04
C ASP A 722 -17.42 17.06 50.31
N ASP A 723 -18.15 17.17 51.42
CA ASP A 723 -17.78 16.53 52.69
C ASP A 723 -17.66 15.01 52.56
N LEU A 724 -18.54 14.38 51.76
CA LEU A 724 -18.51 12.95 51.51
C LEU A 724 -17.30 12.57 50.66
N ARG A 725 -17.03 13.31 49.58
CA ARG A 725 -15.84 13.13 48.73
C ARG A 725 -14.55 13.22 49.55
N SER A 726 -14.41 14.25 50.36
CA SER A 726 -13.24 14.45 51.23
C SER A 726 -13.09 13.34 52.27
N SER A 727 -14.19 12.91 52.91
CA SER A 727 -14.15 11.82 53.90
C SER A 727 -13.75 10.46 53.29
N MET A 728 -14.26 10.13 52.11
CA MET A 728 -13.95 8.87 51.43
C MET A 728 -12.52 8.88 50.88
N ALA A 729 -12.06 10.02 50.36
CA ALA A 729 -10.69 10.21 49.92
C ALA A 729 -9.69 10.01 51.07
N ALA A 730 -9.96 10.62 52.24
CA ALA A 730 -9.13 10.44 53.43
C ALA A 730 -9.10 8.98 53.90
N ALA A 731 -10.25 8.29 53.88
CA ALA A 731 -10.35 6.88 54.23
C ALA A 731 -9.53 5.97 53.29
N VAL A 732 -9.50 6.26 51.98
CA VAL A 732 -8.68 5.52 51.00
C VAL A 732 -7.19 5.66 51.31
N VAL A 733 -6.73 6.84 51.70
CA VAL A 733 -5.32 7.06 52.09
C VAL A 733 -5.01 6.36 53.41
N GLU A 734 -5.87 6.49 54.43
CA GLU A 734 -5.66 5.87 55.75
C GLU A 734 -5.64 4.34 55.69
N SER A 735 -6.52 3.76 54.89
CA SER A 735 -6.63 2.31 54.66
C SER A 735 -5.62 1.76 53.66
N GLN A 736 -4.80 2.62 53.03
CA GLN A 736 -3.90 2.26 51.94
C GLN A 736 -4.61 1.48 50.82
N GLY A 737 -5.80 1.95 50.45
CA GLY A 737 -6.57 1.39 49.33
C GLY A 737 -7.43 0.17 49.68
N ASP A 738 -7.52 -0.23 50.95
CA ASP A 738 -8.53 -1.20 51.38
C ASP A 738 -9.91 -0.54 51.36
N THR A 739 -10.69 -0.92 50.36
CA THR A 739 -12.01 -0.34 50.12
C THR A 739 -13.16 -1.18 50.67
N SER A 740 -12.89 -2.07 51.63
CA SER A 740 -13.95 -2.77 52.35
C SER A 740 -14.99 -1.78 52.93
N VAL A 741 -16.25 -2.21 52.97
CA VAL A 741 -17.38 -1.33 53.33
C VAL A 741 -17.18 -0.70 54.72
N ASP A 742 -16.57 -1.44 55.64
CA ASP A 742 -16.25 -0.99 57.01
C ASP A 742 -15.08 0.01 57.04
N ALA A 743 -14.19 0.00 56.03
CA ALA A 743 -13.09 0.95 55.91
C ALA A 743 -13.54 2.31 55.34
N ILE A 744 -14.65 2.36 54.59
CA ILE A 744 -15.05 3.56 53.83
C ILE A 744 -16.43 4.12 54.25
N THR A 745 -17.25 3.46 55.09
CA THR A 745 -18.62 3.94 55.34
C THR A 745 -19.07 4.00 56.80
N SER A 746 -19.55 5.18 57.21
CA SER A 746 -20.56 5.36 58.27
C SER A 746 -21.87 6.00 57.75
N SER A 747 -22.11 6.09 56.43
CA SER A 747 -23.31 6.77 55.90
C SER A 747 -23.92 6.19 54.60
N THR A 748 -25.12 6.66 54.31
CA THR A 748 -26.29 6.02 53.68
C THR A 748 -26.31 5.92 52.13
N LEU A 749 -25.17 5.92 51.42
CA LEU A 749 -25.12 5.96 49.94
C LEU A 749 -24.29 4.81 49.31
N SER A 750 -24.80 3.58 49.37
CA SER A 750 -24.09 2.38 48.92
C SER A 750 -23.73 2.33 47.42
N PHE A 751 -24.41 3.10 46.56
CA PHE A 751 -24.20 3.07 45.11
C PHE A 751 -22.99 3.90 44.64
N SER A 752 -22.70 5.05 45.28
CA SER A 752 -21.51 5.85 44.97
C SER A 752 -20.25 5.23 45.56
N VAL A 753 -20.38 4.52 46.70
CA VAL A 753 -19.29 3.76 47.32
C VAL A 753 -18.72 2.71 46.36
N LYS A 754 -19.59 2.01 45.62
CA LYS A 754 -19.15 1.02 44.63
C LYS A 754 -18.35 1.64 43.47
N ALA A 755 -18.79 2.79 42.95
CA ALA A 755 -18.06 3.49 41.90
C ALA A 755 -16.68 3.98 42.38
N VAL A 756 -16.60 4.47 43.63
CA VAL A 756 -15.31 4.82 44.26
C VAL A 756 -14.44 3.58 44.45
N GLN A 757 -14.98 2.47 44.96
CA GLN A 757 -14.26 1.20 45.14
C GLN A 757 -13.62 0.73 43.82
N GLU A 758 -14.39 0.71 42.75
CA GLU A 758 -13.93 0.28 41.42
C GLU A 758 -12.88 1.25 40.85
N ALA A 759 -13.06 2.56 41.01
CA ALA A 759 -12.09 3.56 40.54
C ALA A 759 -10.77 3.51 41.33
N VAL A 760 -10.83 3.32 42.65
CA VAL A 760 -9.65 3.12 43.51
C VAL A 760 -8.91 1.84 43.12
N ALA A 761 -9.64 0.73 42.91
CA ALA A 761 -9.05 -0.53 42.48
C ALA A 761 -8.31 -0.40 41.14
N ASP A 762 -8.88 0.35 40.20
CA ASP A 762 -8.22 0.65 38.92
C ASP A 762 -6.96 1.49 39.10
N CYS A 763 -6.98 2.54 39.92
CA CYS A 763 -5.79 3.35 40.21
C CYS A 763 -4.68 2.50 40.84
N ILE A 764 -5.01 1.60 41.76
CA ILE A 764 -4.05 0.66 42.36
C ILE A 764 -3.52 -0.32 41.31
N ALA A 765 -4.38 -0.86 40.44
CA ALA A 765 -3.97 -1.75 39.36
C ALA A 765 -3.03 -1.05 38.36
N GLN A 766 -3.29 0.22 38.05
CA GLN A 766 -2.42 1.05 37.22
C GLN A 766 -1.07 1.34 37.88
N ALA A 767 -1.03 1.49 39.21
CA ALA A 767 0.18 1.83 39.96
C ALA A 767 1.00 0.60 40.38
N LYS A 768 0.46 -0.62 40.30
CA LYS A 768 1.11 -1.81 40.83
C LYS A 768 2.38 -2.18 40.05
N ALA A 769 3.47 -2.36 40.80
CA ALA A 769 4.77 -2.82 40.29
C ALA A 769 4.83 -4.33 40.05
#